data_AF-A0A415JQH1-F1
#
_entry.id   AF-A0A415JQH1-F1
#
_cell.length_a   1.000
_cell.length_b   1.000
_cell.length_c   1.000
_cell.angle_alpha   90.00
_cell.angle_beta   90.00
_cell.angle_gamma   90.00
#
_symmetry.space_group_name_H-M   'P 1'
#
loop_
_entity.id
_entity.type
_entity.pdbx_description
1 polymer ?
#
loop_
_entity_poly.entity_id
_entity_poly.type
_entity_poly.pdbx_seq_one_letter_code
_entity_poly.pdbx_strand_id
1 'polypeptide(L)'
;MKLPELKEKLKSKYIVRVVAGVLTIALVGTGIGATAVFAEKNSTAVTAEADSTTGSSKDADDIADKLMDSVSLKDNDADKDESVYLISDANGNVNKTIVVDHLKNKDKKDTLEDASNLSDIENVKGKQKFTQSGDKLTWQAGGKDIYYQGTATEEPPVTQKVTYYLDGKEISPEDLAGKSGKVKIRFDYTNTTSYTETVNGEKQTVSVPFAAITGLVLGDGFENIEVTNGKAEVSDSSSVVLGYALPGLKDSLGIKDKDLDGDVNIPEYMEMTADVENFSMPAAMTFVVNASDYVSTDGIDTSDLDDMINDLKDASTQLQDGSKTLAEGTDTLADGLSTLQSKLGTFASGVGTLQSGLKTYTDGVSTLSGGLNTLGNSTGALVSGADKLNSGAGQLASGSATLKDGLKSYTDGASTLAAGASNLDAGMDTLKSGTDTLSQSAPSLVSGVNSLSDGINTLDKALKNPMSDEEAAKYKEAAKAGVDAKLADDTNATSYNNTKKYAADEYYKEMTSDSSVEKTVESLKANKTLYNIIYSTVEAQVKQQIEVAVVEKAGETAVKGYQDKLGSRESAIKAIYNASGKDYDNDVKALSTSNTDSQLKTMATQVLDGVASSSKDAVGTSVADAAKTGAETGAQEAVITGIDSTKKNISDQINAKQESGESLVSGATKLNAGAKVLAEKLPELAKGVANLKDGSSQLSAGAAKLTANNDTLNAGATALNAGASQLSAGTQSLMNSVPTLTSGIKQLVDGSNTLVANNAQLNSGASQLADGTNQIVSGVDQLTTGSKTLSEGAHTLADGMVQFNEEGINKILDAYNGDLKPFTDKLQAVIDAGEEYQTYSAIADGQTGSVKFIYKLASIDAKADSDK
;
A
#
# COMPACT_ATOMS: atom_id res chain seq x y z
N MET A 1 71.08 18.67 42.92
CA MET A 1 72.11 19.36 43.73
C MET A 1 71.46 20.60 44.31
N LYS A 2 71.51 20.83 45.62
CA LYS A 2 70.85 22.01 46.21
C LYS A 2 71.68 23.25 45.88
N LEU A 3 71.04 24.41 45.73
CA LEU A 3 71.69 25.69 45.37
C LEU A 3 72.94 26.00 46.23
N PRO A 4 72.95 25.76 47.56
CA PRO A 4 74.16 25.96 48.38
C PRO A 4 75.32 25.04 47.97
N GLU A 5 75.04 23.78 47.64
CA GLU A 5 76.06 22.80 47.26
C GLU A 5 76.67 23.11 45.88
N LEU A 6 75.86 23.62 44.94
CA LEU A 6 76.33 24.01 43.62
C LEU A 6 77.17 25.30 43.70
N LYS A 7 76.73 26.27 44.50
CA LYS A 7 77.50 27.48 44.81
C LYS A 7 78.85 27.14 45.44
N GLU A 8 78.87 26.27 46.45
CA GLU A 8 80.11 25.82 47.08
C GLU A 8 81.04 25.09 46.10
N LYS A 9 80.53 24.14 45.30
CA LYS A 9 81.39 23.40 44.36
C LYS A 9 81.96 24.26 43.24
N LEU A 10 81.20 25.21 42.70
CA LEU A 10 81.69 26.10 41.65
C LEU A 10 82.74 27.05 42.21
N LYS A 11 82.48 27.63 43.38
CA LYS A 11 83.42 28.51 44.08
C LYS A 11 84.74 27.79 44.43
N SER A 12 84.66 26.66 45.13
CA SER A 12 85.83 25.86 45.55
C SER A 12 86.70 25.44 44.37
N LYS A 13 86.10 24.89 43.30
CA LYS A 13 86.87 24.38 42.15
C LYS A 13 87.56 25.48 41.35
N TYR A 14 87.01 26.69 41.33
CA TYR A 14 87.60 27.83 40.62
C TYR A 14 88.72 28.48 41.45
N ILE A 15 88.50 28.70 42.74
CA ILE A 15 89.52 29.20 43.68
C ILE A 15 90.72 28.25 43.72
N VAL A 16 90.48 26.93 43.83
CA VAL A 16 91.54 25.91 43.84
C VAL A 16 92.38 25.92 42.56
N ARG A 17 91.79 26.17 41.39
CA ARG A 17 92.54 26.27 40.13
C ARG A 17 93.45 27.50 40.08
N VAL A 18 92.96 28.65 40.58
CA VAL A 18 93.75 29.88 40.67
C VAL A 18 94.92 29.70 41.64
N VAL A 19 94.65 29.18 42.84
CA VAL A 19 95.67 28.95 43.87
C VAL A 19 96.72 27.91 43.41
N ALA A 20 96.31 26.85 42.71
CA ALA A 20 97.24 25.89 42.12
C ALA A 20 98.14 26.51 41.04
N GLY A 21 97.62 27.45 40.23
CA GLY A 21 98.42 28.21 39.26
C GLY A 21 99.52 29.04 39.92
N VAL A 22 99.19 29.75 41.00
CA VAL A 22 100.16 30.54 41.79
C VAL A 22 101.22 29.66 42.45
N LEU A 23 100.81 28.54 43.08
CA LEU A 23 101.71 27.66 43.82
C LEU A 23 102.63 26.81 42.93
N THR A 24 102.16 26.39 41.75
CA THR A 24 102.99 25.58 40.84
C THR A 24 104.18 26.36 40.29
N ILE A 25 104.08 27.68 40.15
CA ILE A 25 105.14 28.48 39.53
C ILE A 25 106.24 28.86 40.54
N ALA A 26 105.90 29.03 41.82
CA ALA A 26 106.89 29.18 42.91
C ALA A 26 107.86 27.98 43.02
N LEU A 27 107.44 26.79 42.54
CA LEU A 27 108.25 25.57 42.50
C LEU A 27 108.97 25.34 41.16
N VAL A 28 108.63 26.08 40.09
CA VAL A 28 109.20 25.87 38.73
C VAL A 28 110.46 26.73 38.47
N GLY A 29 110.71 27.77 39.28
CA GLY A 29 112.00 28.49 39.29
C GLY A 29 113.17 27.70 39.89
N THR A 30 112.91 26.62 40.64
CA THR A 30 113.94 25.72 41.19
C THR A 30 114.32 24.59 40.23
N GLY A 31 114.20 24.82 38.93
CA GLY A 31 114.80 23.99 37.89
C GLY A 31 116.33 24.04 37.88
N ILE A 32 116.99 23.94 39.04
CA ILE A 32 118.43 23.76 39.17
C ILE A 32 118.68 22.52 40.03
N GLY A 33 119.15 21.48 39.36
CA GLY A 33 120.51 21.01 39.61
C GLY A 33 120.90 20.74 41.07
N ALA A 34 120.03 20.15 41.88
CA ALA A 34 120.49 19.44 43.08
C ALA A 34 121.54 18.37 42.71
N THR A 35 121.61 17.91 41.46
CA THR A 35 122.72 17.09 40.96
C THR A 35 124.00 17.86 40.65
N ALA A 36 123.95 19.17 40.34
CA ALA A 36 125.12 19.97 39.90
C ALA A 36 125.94 20.54 41.06
N VAL A 37 125.32 20.87 42.20
CA VAL A 37 126.06 21.24 43.44
C VAL A 37 126.85 20.04 43.98
N PHE A 38 126.39 18.82 43.69
CA PHE A 38 126.97 17.58 44.21
C PHE A 38 127.85 16.79 43.19
N ALA A 39 127.92 17.20 41.92
CA ALA A 39 128.67 16.49 40.88
C ALA A 39 130.18 16.85 40.79
N GLU A 40 130.64 17.93 41.41
CA GLU A 40 132.01 18.45 41.18
C GLU A 40 133.03 18.14 42.30
N LYS A 41 132.68 17.28 43.28
CA LYS A 41 133.60 16.84 44.34
C LYS A 41 134.61 15.77 43.88
N ASN A 42 134.60 15.36 42.60
CA ASN A 42 135.35 14.20 42.12
C ASN A 42 136.25 14.41 40.87
N SER A 43 136.81 15.61 40.66
CA SER A 43 137.99 15.73 39.78
C SER A 43 138.99 16.77 40.25
N THR A 44 140.24 16.31 40.31
CA THR A 44 141.44 16.87 40.95
C THR A 44 142.09 18.07 40.25
N ALA A 45 142.75 18.88 41.10
CA ALA A 45 144.01 19.62 40.93
C ALA A 45 144.00 21.02 40.27
N VAL A 46 144.13 22.06 41.11
CA VAL A 46 145.23 23.04 40.97
C VAL A 46 145.82 23.34 42.34
N THR A 47 147.12 23.10 42.44
CA THR A 47 148.04 23.39 43.54
C THR A 47 148.17 24.88 43.86
N ALA A 48 148.09 25.24 45.14
CA ALA A 48 148.99 26.21 45.77
C ALA A 48 149.16 25.80 47.24
N GLU A 49 150.42 25.63 47.65
CA GLU A 49 150.85 24.92 48.84
C GLU A 49 150.46 25.57 50.18
N ALA A 50 150.08 24.66 51.08
CA ALA A 50 149.92 24.71 52.53
C ALA A 50 150.62 25.82 53.33
N ASP A 51 149.83 26.46 54.20
CA ASP A 51 150.18 26.50 55.62
C ASP A 51 148.91 26.22 56.46
N SER A 52 149.10 25.38 57.47
CA SER A 52 148.09 24.69 58.26
C SER A 52 147.60 25.51 59.44
N THR A 53 146.28 25.66 59.59
CA THR A 53 145.44 25.53 60.81
C THR A 53 144.11 26.28 60.60
N THR A 54 143.00 25.72 61.09
CA THR A 54 141.59 26.18 60.99
C THR A 54 140.89 26.02 59.61
N GLY A 55 140.27 24.87 59.35
CA GLY A 55 139.61 24.57 58.07
C GLY A 55 138.27 23.82 58.21
N SER A 56 137.21 24.55 58.59
CA SER A 56 135.81 24.04 58.51
C SER A 56 134.81 25.09 58.03
N SER A 57 135.13 26.40 58.03
CA SER A 57 134.16 27.46 57.70
C SER A 57 134.08 27.82 56.21
N LYS A 58 135.06 27.42 55.39
CA LYS A 58 135.14 27.85 53.98
C LYS A 58 134.20 27.06 53.05
N ASP A 59 133.92 25.80 53.37
CA ASP A 59 133.08 24.91 52.55
C ASP A 59 131.59 25.21 52.69
N ALA A 60 131.14 25.74 53.83
CA ALA A 60 129.73 26.10 54.07
C ALA A 60 129.31 27.37 53.34
N ASP A 61 130.19 28.38 53.26
CA ASP A 61 129.93 29.59 52.47
C ASP A 61 129.87 29.28 50.96
N ASP A 62 130.72 28.38 50.44
CA ASP A 62 130.67 27.95 49.03
C ASP A 62 129.38 27.19 48.67
N ILE A 63 128.85 26.37 49.58
CA ILE A 63 127.54 25.69 49.40
C ILE A 63 126.40 26.71 49.42
N ALA A 64 126.46 27.70 50.31
CA ALA A 64 125.48 28.77 50.38
C ALA A 64 125.49 29.65 49.10
N ASP A 65 126.67 29.94 48.55
CA ASP A 65 126.83 30.65 47.26
C ASP A 65 126.30 29.82 46.08
N LYS A 66 126.52 28.50 46.06
CA LYS A 66 125.91 27.63 45.02
C LYS A 66 124.40 27.46 45.19
N LEU A 67 123.89 27.51 46.42
CA LEU A 67 122.45 27.63 46.68
C LEU A 67 121.92 28.96 46.12
N MET A 68 122.69 30.05 46.24
CA MET A 68 122.34 31.36 45.66
C MET A 68 122.22 31.32 44.14
N ASP A 69 123.14 30.66 43.44
CA ASP A 69 123.08 30.49 41.98
C ASP A 69 121.94 29.55 41.54
N SER A 70 121.50 28.63 42.42
CA SER A 70 120.44 27.65 42.13
C SER A 70 119.01 28.20 42.22
N VAL A 71 118.84 29.35 42.86
CA VAL A 71 117.59 30.12 42.81
C VAL A 71 117.65 30.99 41.54
N SER A 72 117.38 30.39 40.39
CA SER A 72 117.24 31.14 39.13
C SER A 72 115.96 31.98 39.20
N LEU A 73 116.13 33.23 39.61
CA LEU A 73 115.13 34.26 39.31
C LEU A 73 115.16 34.48 37.79
N LYS A 74 114.00 34.74 37.16
CA LYS A 74 113.93 35.12 35.73
C LYS A 74 115.07 36.10 35.39
N ASP A 75 115.68 35.96 34.21
CA ASP A 75 116.59 36.98 33.66
C ASP A 75 115.84 38.32 33.71
N ASN A 76 116.17 39.14 34.71
CA ASN A 76 115.45 40.37 34.90
C ASN A 76 116.07 41.42 33.98
N ASP A 77 115.26 41.94 33.06
CA ASP A 77 115.63 43.08 32.22
C ASP A 77 115.40 44.41 32.96
N ALA A 78 115.37 44.41 34.29
CA ALA A 78 115.35 45.63 35.11
C ALA A 78 116.61 46.46 34.87
N ASP A 79 116.47 47.77 34.96
CA ASP A 79 117.58 48.73 34.80
C ASP A 79 118.45 48.81 36.06
N LYS A 80 117.82 48.60 37.24
CA LYS A 80 118.47 48.48 38.55
C LYS A 80 118.14 47.14 39.18
N ASP A 81 119.17 46.31 39.39
CA ASP A 81 119.08 45.08 40.18
C ASP A 81 119.62 45.34 41.57
N GLU A 82 118.77 45.16 42.57
CA GLU A 82 119.07 45.43 43.96
C GLU A 82 119.06 44.14 44.78
N SER A 83 120.15 43.91 45.52
CA SER A 83 120.29 42.81 46.47
C SER A 83 120.46 43.35 47.88
N VAL A 84 119.43 43.18 48.70
CA VAL A 84 119.40 43.65 50.08
C VAL A 84 119.82 42.51 51.00
N TYR A 85 121.04 42.52 51.50
CA TYR A 85 121.55 41.54 52.46
C TYR A 85 121.21 41.98 53.89
N LEU A 86 120.37 41.19 54.55
CA LEU A 86 120.00 41.36 55.95
C LEU A 86 120.79 40.37 56.80
N ILE A 87 121.85 40.84 57.43
CA ILE A 87 122.67 40.02 58.34
C ILE A 87 121.99 40.02 59.69
N SER A 88 121.56 38.84 60.12
CA SER A 88 120.78 38.63 61.35
C SER A 88 121.47 37.70 62.32
N ASP A 89 121.08 37.80 63.60
CA ASP A 89 121.40 36.74 64.56
C ASP A 89 120.66 35.44 64.22
N ALA A 90 120.95 34.36 64.94
CA ALA A 90 120.32 33.06 64.68
C ALA A 90 118.80 33.06 64.93
N ASN A 91 118.23 34.04 65.65
CA ASN A 91 116.79 34.20 65.84
C ASN A 91 116.11 35.03 64.74
N GLY A 92 116.88 35.55 63.78
CA GLY A 92 116.38 36.36 62.68
C GLY A 92 116.31 37.86 62.98
N ASN A 93 116.84 38.34 64.12
CA ASN A 93 116.91 39.78 64.38
C ASN A 93 118.02 40.40 63.53
N VAL A 94 117.67 41.34 62.67
CA VAL A 94 118.62 41.98 61.74
C VAL A 94 119.53 42.95 62.49
N ASN A 95 120.83 42.71 62.42
CA ASN A 95 121.86 43.56 63.02
C ASN A 95 122.44 44.56 62.01
N LYS A 96 122.47 44.20 60.73
CA LYS A 96 123.05 45.02 59.67
C LYS A 96 122.35 44.76 58.34
N THR A 97 121.95 45.83 57.67
CA THR A 97 121.40 45.78 56.31
C THR A 97 122.41 46.38 55.35
N ILE A 98 122.82 45.60 54.36
CA ILE A 98 123.71 46.02 53.28
C ILE A 98 122.93 45.90 51.99
N VAL A 99 122.80 46.99 51.28
CA VAL A 99 122.16 47.01 49.97
C VAL A 99 123.24 47.06 48.92
N VAL A 100 123.20 46.15 47.96
CA VAL A 100 124.09 46.11 46.81
C VAL A 100 123.27 46.37 45.57
N ASP A 101 123.55 47.50 44.93
CA ASP A 101 122.89 47.93 43.72
C ASP A 101 123.78 47.68 42.51
N HIS A 102 123.20 47.02 41.50
CA HIS A 102 123.75 46.85 40.17
C HIS A 102 122.92 47.67 39.19
N LEU A 103 123.49 48.79 38.76
CA LEU A 103 122.92 49.61 37.69
C LEU A 103 123.44 49.12 36.35
N LYS A 104 122.54 48.60 35.51
CA LYS A 104 122.85 48.11 34.18
C LYS A 104 122.95 49.27 33.20
N ASN A 105 124.11 49.45 32.59
CA ASN A 105 124.34 50.48 31.59
C ASN A 105 124.09 49.95 30.18
N LYS A 106 122.86 49.50 29.91
CA LYS A 106 122.49 48.85 28.63
C LYS A 106 122.83 49.72 27.41
N ASP A 107 122.70 51.04 27.56
CA ASP A 107 123.00 52.04 26.53
C ASP A 107 124.48 52.47 26.47
N LYS A 108 125.35 51.97 27.36
CA LYS A 108 126.77 52.35 27.49
C LYS A 108 127.01 53.86 27.63
N LYS A 109 126.16 54.54 28.40
CA LYS A 109 126.27 55.98 28.69
C LYS A 109 127.53 56.29 29.50
N ASP A 110 128.13 57.45 29.22
CA ASP A 110 129.30 57.94 29.98
C ASP A 110 128.94 58.29 31.43
N THR A 111 127.70 58.71 31.67
CA THR A 111 127.15 58.98 33.01
C THR A 111 125.86 58.20 33.22
N LEU A 112 125.68 57.66 34.42
CA LEU A 112 124.43 57.02 34.87
C LEU A 112 123.86 57.79 36.06
N GLU A 113 122.53 57.93 36.06
CA GLU A 113 121.78 58.50 37.17
C GLU A 113 121.02 57.39 37.89
N ASP A 114 120.94 57.52 39.20
CA ASP A 114 120.20 56.63 40.07
C ASP A 114 119.64 57.41 41.28
N ALA A 115 118.67 56.83 41.98
CA ALA A 115 118.20 57.30 43.27
C ALA A 115 118.56 56.27 44.36
N SER A 116 119.04 56.75 45.50
CA SER A 116 119.47 55.95 46.63
C SER A 116 119.28 56.71 47.94
N ASN A 117 118.49 56.17 48.86
CA ASN A 117 118.40 56.61 50.26
C ASN A 117 119.49 56.00 51.17
N LEU A 118 120.44 55.22 50.60
CA LEU A 118 121.47 54.53 51.36
C LEU A 118 122.53 55.46 51.96
N SER A 119 123.08 55.03 53.10
CA SER A 119 124.23 55.64 53.79
C SER A 119 125.52 54.84 53.54
N ASP A 120 126.68 55.47 53.73
CA ASP A 120 128.01 54.84 53.55
C ASP A 120 128.21 54.19 52.17
N ILE A 121 127.84 54.92 51.12
CA ILE A 121 127.90 54.41 49.74
C ILE A 121 129.34 54.23 49.25
N GLU A 122 129.65 53.02 48.81
CA GLU A 122 130.95 52.62 48.28
C GLU A 122 130.81 51.92 46.93
N ASN A 123 131.75 52.20 46.01
CA ASN A 123 131.85 51.45 44.76
C ASN A 123 132.51 50.10 45.04
N VAL A 124 131.79 49.01 44.78
CA VAL A 124 132.28 47.65 45.08
C VAL A 124 132.98 46.99 43.89
N LYS A 125 132.78 47.49 42.66
CA LYS A 125 133.36 46.91 41.45
C LYS A 125 133.81 47.99 40.47
N GLY A 126 135.04 48.47 40.67
CA GLY A 126 135.69 49.40 39.73
C GLY A 126 136.40 50.57 40.43
N LYS A 127 136.57 51.67 39.70
CA LYS A 127 137.18 52.93 40.19
C LYS A 127 136.35 54.18 39.85
N GLN A 128 135.13 53.98 39.35
CA GLN A 128 134.21 55.05 38.97
C GLN A 128 133.81 55.86 40.19
N LYS A 129 133.81 57.18 40.03
CA LYS A 129 133.43 58.13 41.08
C LYS A 129 131.96 58.52 40.93
N PHE A 130 131.32 58.84 42.04
CA PHE A 130 129.97 59.39 42.05
C PHE A 130 129.92 60.75 42.74
N THR A 131 128.84 61.47 42.45
CA THR A 131 128.40 62.64 43.21
C THR A 131 126.99 62.40 43.71
N GLN A 132 126.70 62.77 44.94
CA GLN A 132 125.39 62.61 45.57
C GLN A 132 124.80 63.98 45.94
N SER A 133 123.52 64.19 45.63
CA SER A 133 122.75 65.38 45.99
C SER A 133 121.35 64.99 46.45
N GLY A 134 121.14 64.93 47.77
CA GLY A 134 119.97 64.27 48.33
C GLY A 134 119.99 62.79 47.98
N ASP A 135 118.85 62.25 47.57
CA ASP A 135 118.73 60.85 47.18
C ASP A 135 119.26 60.60 45.76
N LYS A 136 119.58 61.64 44.98
CA LYS A 136 120.08 61.45 43.60
C LYS A 136 121.58 61.16 43.57
N LEU A 137 121.95 60.05 42.93
CA LEU A 137 123.32 59.66 42.61
C LEU A 137 123.61 59.90 41.13
N THR A 138 124.82 60.39 40.84
CA THR A 138 125.33 60.49 39.47
C THR A 138 126.69 59.85 39.38
N TRP A 139 126.77 58.75 38.64
CA TRP A 139 127.96 57.94 38.44
C TRP A 139 128.66 58.30 37.14
N GLN A 140 129.98 58.47 37.20
CA GLN A 140 130.84 58.60 36.02
C GLN A 140 131.16 57.21 35.47
N ALA A 141 130.18 56.61 34.79
CA ALA A 141 130.15 55.20 34.41
C ALA A 141 131.14 54.83 33.29
N GLY A 142 131.39 55.73 32.33
CA GLY A 142 132.28 55.49 31.20
C GLY A 142 131.89 54.27 30.36
N GLY A 143 130.58 54.08 30.16
CA GLY A 143 130.01 52.98 29.37
C GLY A 143 129.98 51.62 30.07
N LYS A 144 130.29 51.56 31.37
CA LYS A 144 130.25 50.33 32.18
C LYS A 144 129.05 50.34 33.12
N ASP A 145 128.66 49.15 33.54
CA ASP A 145 127.76 48.96 34.68
C ASP A 145 128.39 49.52 35.96
N ILE A 146 127.53 49.94 36.88
CA ILE A 146 127.93 50.38 38.20
C ILE A 146 127.46 49.35 39.21
N TYR A 147 128.37 48.97 40.10
CA TYR A 147 128.04 48.19 41.29
C TYR A 147 128.46 49.01 42.49
N TYR A 148 127.51 49.32 43.34
CA TYR A 148 127.78 50.03 44.57
C TYR A 148 127.05 49.35 45.72
N GLN A 149 127.55 49.55 46.93
CA GLN A 149 126.89 49.10 48.14
C GLN A 149 126.67 50.28 49.07
N GLY A 150 125.66 50.18 49.92
CA GLY A 150 125.44 51.08 51.04
C GLY A 150 124.75 50.34 52.18
N THR A 151 124.44 51.09 53.24
CA THR A 151 123.68 50.59 54.39
C THR A 151 122.32 51.30 54.46
N ALA A 152 121.30 50.55 54.88
CA ALA A 152 119.94 51.05 55.03
C ALA A 152 119.46 50.86 56.48
N THR A 153 118.62 51.78 56.95
CA THR A 153 117.97 51.72 58.27
C THR A 153 116.47 51.49 58.20
N GLU A 154 115.89 51.43 57.00
CA GLU A 154 114.47 51.12 56.80
C GLU A 154 114.16 49.67 57.22
N GLU A 155 112.88 49.38 57.48
CA GLU A 155 112.44 48.02 57.75
C GLU A 155 112.24 47.26 56.43
N PRO A 156 112.65 45.99 56.36
CA PRO A 156 112.43 45.16 55.17
C PRO A 156 110.93 44.88 54.94
N PRO A 157 110.52 44.68 53.68
CA PRO A 157 109.10 44.52 53.34
C PRO A 157 108.49 43.20 53.83
N VAL A 158 109.33 42.22 54.13
CA VAL A 158 108.95 41.03 54.88
C VAL A 158 109.99 40.85 55.96
N THR A 159 109.54 40.82 57.22
CA THR A 159 110.39 40.49 58.37
C THR A 159 110.34 38.99 58.65
N GLN A 160 111.41 38.44 59.21
CA GLN A 160 111.49 37.02 59.59
C GLN A 160 111.73 36.86 61.09
N LYS A 161 111.17 35.81 61.68
CA LYS A 161 111.47 35.37 63.05
C LYS A 161 111.74 33.88 63.05
N VAL A 162 112.87 33.47 63.65
CA VAL A 162 113.26 32.06 63.74
C VAL A 162 113.22 31.57 65.18
N THR A 163 112.45 30.50 65.38
CA THR A 163 112.32 29.83 66.67
C THR A 163 112.74 28.37 66.58
N TYR A 164 113.49 27.93 67.59
CA TYR A 164 114.06 26.59 67.65
C TYR A 164 113.45 25.84 68.82
N TYR A 165 113.22 24.55 68.64
CA TYR A 165 112.74 23.65 69.68
C TYR A 165 113.57 22.38 69.67
N LEU A 166 113.90 21.86 70.86
CA LEU A 166 114.49 20.54 71.06
C LEU A 166 113.53 19.71 71.92
N ASP A 167 113.16 18.53 71.44
CA ASP A 167 112.20 17.62 72.08
C ASP A 167 110.88 18.32 72.49
N GLY A 168 110.42 19.23 71.62
CA GLY A 168 109.19 19.99 71.80
C GLY A 168 109.27 21.18 72.75
N LYS A 169 110.43 21.50 73.32
CA LYS A 169 110.64 22.69 74.15
C LYS A 169 111.44 23.74 73.40
N GLU A 170 110.99 24.99 73.45
CA GLU A 170 111.71 26.12 72.86
C GLU A 170 113.10 26.23 73.51
N ILE A 171 114.12 26.44 72.68
CA ILE A 171 115.52 26.46 73.08
C ILE A 171 116.24 27.60 72.36
N SER A 172 117.22 28.21 73.05
CA SER A 172 118.04 29.26 72.43
C SER A 172 119.01 28.64 71.41
N PRO A 173 119.40 29.37 70.35
CA PRO A 173 120.40 28.89 69.38
C PRO A 173 121.73 28.48 70.03
N GLU A 174 122.17 29.24 71.04
CA GLU A 174 123.43 28.99 71.76
C GLU A 174 123.39 27.69 72.58
N ASP A 175 122.23 27.37 73.16
CA ASP A 175 122.03 26.15 73.97
C ASP A 175 121.74 24.91 73.10
N LEU A 176 121.30 25.13 71.86
CA LEU A 176 121.02 24.08 70.88
C LEU A 176 122.30 23.52 70.25
N ALA A 177 123.34 24.34 70.09
CA ALA A 177 124.61 23.93 69.48
C ALA A 177 125.18 22.64 70.13
N GLY A 178 125.44 21.63 69.29
CA GLY A 178 125.97 20.33 69.68
C GLY A 178 125.02 19.41 70.46
N LYS A 179 123.74 19.78 70.62
CA LYS A 179 122.74 18.91 71.26
C LYS A 179 122.23 17.83 70.31
N SER A 180 121.79 16.72 70.89
CA SER A 180 121.10 15.65 70.18
C SER A 180 119.64 15.55 70.63
N GLY A 181 118.71 15.22 69.74
CA GLY A 181 117.28 15.07 70.02
C GLY A 181 116.42 15.38 68.80
N LYS A 182 115.11 15.58 69.01
CA LYS A 182 114.21 15.96 67.92
C LYS A 182 114.13 17.49 67.81
N VAL A 183 114.70 18.04 66.75
CA VAL A 183 114.72 19.48 66.50
C VAL A 183 113.51 19.90 65.66
N LYS A 184 113.00 21.10 65.96
CA LYS A 184 112.07 21.83 65.11
C LYS A 184 112.55 23.26 64.92
N ILE A 185 112.61 23.72 63.68
CA ILE A 185 113.00 25.07 63.31
C ILE A 185 111.83 25.70 62.56
N ARG A 186 111.34 26.83 63.05
CA ARG A 186 110.20 27.54 62.46
C ARG A 186 110.59 28.95 62.07
N PHE A 187 110.28 29.29 60.82
CA PHE A 187 110.43 30.60 60.21
C PHE A 187 109.04 31.21 60.01
N ASP A 188 108.72 32.22 60.82
CA ASP A 188 107.51 33.02 60.65
C ASP A 188 107.85 34.29 59.86
N TYR A 189 107.05 34.57 58.83
CA TYR A 189 107.19 35.75 57.97
C TYR A 189 106.07 36.74 58.24
N THR A 190 106.41 38.02 58.34
CA THR A 190 105.40 39.09 58.41
C THR A 190 105.62 40.07 57.27
N ASN A 191 104.65 40.13 56.36
CA ASN A 191 104.62 41.10 55.27
C ASN A 191 104.13 42.45 55.79
N THR A 192 104.93 43.49 55.62
CA THR A 192 104.68 44.84 56.13
C THR A 192 104.30 45.83 55.01
N THR A 193 104.19 45.36 53.76
CA THR A 193 104.01 46.22 52.59
C THR A 193 102.67 45.96 51.89
N SER A 194 101.94 47.03 51.60
CA SER A 194 100.61 46.97 50.98
C SER A 194 100.29 48.22 50.18
N TYR A 195 99.46 48.06 49.14
CA TYR A 195 98.92 49.15 48.31
C TYR A 195 97.40 49.22 48.40
N THR A 196 96.81 50.31 47.92
CA THR A 196 95.35 50.51 47.89
C THR A 196 94.83 50.41 46.47
N GLU A 197 94.16 49.32 46.16
CA GLU A 197 93.65 49.01 44.82
C GLU A 197 92.13 49.11 44.72
N THR A 198 91.63 49.25 43.49
CA THR A 198 90.18 49.30 43.23
C THR A 198 89.63 47.93 42.91
N VAL A 199 88.87 47.37 43.84
CA VAL A 199 88.21 46.07 43.71
C VAL A 199 86.69 46.29 43.67
N ASN A 200 86.02 45.85 42.62
CA ASN A 200 84.56 46.01 42.46
C ASN A 200 84.06 47.47 42.60
N GLY A 201 84.89 48.45 42.24
CA GLY A 201 84.57 49.89 42.36
C GLY A 201 84.79 50.49 43.76
N GLU A 202 85.30 49.72 44.73
CA GLU A 202 85.67 50.18 46.07
C GLU A 202 87.18 50.08 46.31
N LYS A 203 87.75 51.00 47.11
CA LYS A 203 89.17 50.97 47.47
C LYS A 203 89.43 49.93 48.56
N GLN A 204 90.29 48.96 48.30
CA GLN A 204 90.69 47.92 49.24
C GLN A 204 92.21 47.88 49.38
N THR A 205 92.70 47.63 50.61
CA THR A 205 94.13 47.45 50.86
C THR A 205 94.51 46.01 50.58
N VAL A 206 95.53 45.81 49.74
CA VAL A 206 96.07 44.50 49.35
C VAL A 206 97.57 44.49 49.60
N SER A 207 98.07 43.39 50.16
CA SER A 207 99.51 43.22 50.41
C SER A 207 100.25 42.94 49.11
N VAL A 208 101.49 43.43 49.02
CA VAL A 208 102.40 43.07 47.94
C VAL A 208 102.67 41.57 48.03
N PRO A 209 102.52 40.79 46.94
CA PRO A 209 102.63 39.34 47.00
C PRO A 209 104.12 38.93 47.08
N PHE A 210 104.73 38.94 48.25
CA PHE A 210 106.09 38.43 48.41
C PHE A 210 106.13 36.91 48.59
N ALA A 211 107.17 36.28 48.06
CA ALA A 211 107.53 34.90 48.34
C ALA A 211 108.84 34.86 49.15
N ALA A 212 108.79 34.23 50.32
CA ALA A 212 109.94 33.96 51.16
C ALA A 212 110.40 32.52 50.95
N ILE A 213 111.62 32.31 50.47
CA ILE A 213 112.23 31.02 50.14
C ILE A 213 113.44 30.80 51.05
N THR A 214 113.42 29.77 51.89
CA THR A 214 114.44 29.52 52.92
C THR A 214 115.28 28.31 52.60
N GLY A 215 116.60 28.51 52.53
CA GLY A 215 117.61 27.46 52.45
C GLY A 215 118.33 27.28 53.78
N LEU A 216 118.41 26.04 54.28
CA LEU A 216 119.21 25.66 55.44
C LEU A 216 120.27 24.66 55.01
N VAL A 217 121.50 24.88 55.45
CA VAL A 217 122.59 23.92 55.38
C VAL A 217 122.82 23.40 56.79
N LEU A 218 122.69 22.10 56.95
CA LEU A 218 122.76 21.38 58.21
C LEU A 218 124.02 20.52 58.21
N GLY A 219 124.70 20.45 59.36
CA GLY A 219 125.88 19.62 59.55
C GLY A 219 125.57 18.12 59.53
N ASP A 220 126.57 17.31 59.88
CA ASP A 220 126.42 15.86 60.00
C ASP A 220 125.45 15.48 61.13
N GLY A 221 124.77 14.33 60.99
CA GLY A 221 123.95 13.75 62.06
C GLY A 221 122.45 14.09 62.02
N PHE A 222 121.94 14.74 60.97
CA PHE A 222 120.51 14.97 60.78
C PHE A 222 119.85 13.80 60.02
N GLU A 223 118.79 13.23 60.59
CA GLU A 223 117.95 12.19 60.01
C GLU A 223 116.46 12.58 60.08
N ASN A 224 115.61 11.90 59.31
CA ASN A 224 114.15 12.09 59.32
C ASN A 224 113.69 13.55 59.14
N ILE A 225 114.31 14.26 58.18
CA ILE A 225 113.99 15.66 57.91
C ILE A 225 112.63 15.78 57.22
N GLU A 226 111.70 16.49 57.85
CA GLU A 226 110.39 16.86 57.30
C GLU A 226 110.26 18.39 57.22
N VAL A 227 109.64 18.90 56.15
CA VAL A 227 109.44 20.34 55.90
C VAL A 227 108.00 20.59 55.50
N THR A 228 107.31 21.54 56.13
CA THR A 228 105.86 21.77 55.92
C THR A 228 105.53 22.22 54.51
N ASN A 229 106.40 23.02 53.89
CA ASN A 229 106.19 23.66 52.59
C ASN A 229 107.50 23.70 51.81
N GLY A 230 108.16 22.55 51.70
CA GLY A 230 109.50 22.45 51.14
C GLY A 230 109.98 21.03 50.88
N LYS A 231 111.28 20.91 50.56
CA LYS A 231 111.98 19.65 50.31
C LYS A 231 113.31 19.65 51.06
N ALA A 232 113.73 18.48 51.54
CA ALA A 232 115.06 18.25 52.10
C ALA A 232 115.82 17.20 51.28
N GLU A 233 117.15 17.35 51.17
CA GLU A 233 118.07 16.33 50.66
C GLU A 233 119.20 16.08 51.67
N VAL A 234 119.50 14.81 51.90
CA VAL A 234 120.46 14.33 52.92
C VAL A 234 121.66 13.71 52.19
N SER A 235 122.88 14.07 52.58
CA SER A 235 124.13 13.44 52.13
C SER A 235 124.98 12.97 53.30
N ASP A 236 125.98 12.10 53.05
CA ASP A 236 126.86 11.52 54.07
C ASP A 236 127.70 12.57 54.85
N SER A 237 127.76 13.82 54.39
CA SER A 237 128.58 14.89 54.99
C SER A 237 127.87 16.25 55.19
N SER A 238 126.59 16.36 54.85
CA SER A 238 125.75 17.57 55.05
C SER A 238 124.32 17.34 54.54
N SER A 239 123.33 18.02 55.13
CA SER A 239 121.95 18.03 54.63
C SER A 239 121.50 19.44 54.22
N VAL A 240 120.70 19.54 53.16
CA VAL A 240 120.16 20.81 52.66
C VAL A 240 118.64 20.78 52.72
N VAL A 241 118.05 21.83 53.29
CA VAL A 241 116.60 22.04 53.37
C VAL A 241 116.22 23.27 52.57
N LEU A 242 115.18 23.17 51.74
CA LEU A 242 114.61 24.30 51.01
C LEU A 242 113.10 24.36 51.27
N GLY A 243 112.58 25.48 51.76
CA GLY A 243 111.13 25.69 51.95
C GLY A 243 110.67 27.07 51.49
N TYR A 244 109.36 27.27 51.38
CA TYR A 244 108.79 28.57 50.97
C TYR A 244 107.55 28.97 51.77
N ALA A 245 107.23 30.27 51.76
CA ALA A 245 106.03 30.88 52.30
C ALA A 245 105.61 32.11 51.46
N LEU A 246 104.32 32.48 51.50
CA LEU A 246 103.68 33.56 50.75
C LEU A 246 102.93 34.52 51.71
N PRO A 247 103.65 35.27 52.56
CA PRO A 247 103.05 36.04 53.64
C PRO A 247 102.10 37.14 53.13
N GLY A 248 100.88 37.17 53.67
CA GLY A 248 99.83 38.17 53.39
C GLY A 248 98.97 37.90 52.15
N LEU A 249 99.29 36.87 51.36
CA LEU A 249 98.58 36.59 50.11
C LEU A 249 97.15 36.08 50.37
N LYS A 250 96.99 35.20 51.36
CA LYS A 250 95.69 34.60 51.70
C LYS A 250 94.64 35.64 52.12
N ASP A 251 95.05 36.60 52.94
CA ASP A 251 94.18 37.69 53.41
C ASP A 251 93.83 38.67 52.29
N SER A 252 94.80 39.00 51.42
CA SER A 252 94.60 39.91 50.28
C SER A 252 93.59 39.37 49.27
N LEU A 253 93.55 38.05 49.08
CA LEU A 253 92.54 37.38 48.24
C LEU A 253 91.20 37.16 48.95
N GLY A 254 91.10 37.47 50.26
CA GLY A 254 89.91 37.26 51.07
C GLY A 254 89.52 35.78 51.24
N ILE A 255 90.49 34.87 51.16
CA ILE A 255 90.30 33.42 51.20
C ILE A 255 90.32 32.95 52.66
N LYS A 256 89.31 32.20 53.08
CA LYS A 256 89.30 31.50 54.38
C LYS A 256 89.73 30.06 54.18
N ASP A 257 90.24 29.39 55.21
CA ASP A 257 90.67 27.97 55.10
C ASP A 257 89.58 27.04 54.57
N LYS A 258 88.31 27.33 54.89
CA LYS A 258 87.15 26.58 54.39
C LYS A 258 86.82 26.80 52.89
N ASP A 259 87.40 27.81 52.27
CA ASP A 259 87.19 28.12 50.85
C ASP A 259 88.15 27.29 49.95
N LEU A 260 89.13 26.60 50.55
CA LEU A 260 90.06 25.70 49.88
C LEU A 260 89.72 24.24 50.23
N ASP A 261 89.52 23.38 49.22
CA ASP A 261 89.32 21.94 49.39
C ASP A 261 90.59 21.16 48.98
N GLY A 262 91.02 20.19 49.81
CA GLY A 262 92.10 19.24 49.49
C GLY A 262 93.50 19.63 50.01
N ASP A 263 94.56 19.08 49.41
CA ASP A 263 95.97 19.29 49.81
C ASP A 263 96.54 20.67 49.39
N VAL A 264 95.68 21.62 49.00
CA VAL A 264 96.08 22.94 48.51
C VAL A 264 96.00 23.97 49.64
N ASN A 265 97.15 24.49 50.06
CA ASN A 265 97.26 25.50 51.11
C ASN A 265 98.19 26.64 50.64
N ILE A 266 97.91 27.87 51.05
CA ILE A 266 98.78 29.03 50.86
C ILE A 266 99.59 29.21 52.16
N PRO A 267 100.86 28.80 52.20
CA PRO A 267 101.63 28.82 53.45
C PRO A 267 102.09 30.21 53.83
N GLU A 268 101.89 30.59 55.08
CA GLU A 268 102.32 31.89 55.62
C GLU A 268 103.64 31.78 56.43
N TYR A 269 104.12 30.56 56.70
CA TYR A 269 105.34 30.25 57.45
C TYR A 269 106.01 29.00 56.90
N MET A 270 107.29 28.78 57.25
CA MET A 270 108.02 27.54 56.96
C MET A 270 108.44 26.87 58.26
N GLU A 271 108.26 25.55 58.36
CA GLU A 271 108.71 24.77 59.52
C GLU A 271 109.42 23.49 59.06
N MET A 272 110.55 23.19 59.71
CA MET A 272 111.35 21.98 59.51
C MET A 272 111.41 21.20 60.83
N THR A 273 111.28 19.87 60.78
CA THR A 273 111.62 18.98 61.90
C THR A 273 112.65 17.94 61.47
N ALA A 274 113.49 17.50 62.39
CA ALA A 274 114.45 16.42 62.16
C ALA A 274 114.87 15.76 63.47
N ASP A 275 115.39 14.55 63.40
CA ASP A 275 116.18 13.97 64.47
C ASP A 275 117.65 14.36 64.23
N VAL A 276 118.37 14.80 65.26
CA VAL A 276 119.74 15.28 65.12
C VAL A 276 120.66 14.69 66.19
N GLU A 277 121.87 14.29 65.80
CA GLU A 277 123.00 14.08 66.70
C GLU A 277 124.02 15.21 66.52
N ASN A 278 124.40 15.88 67.61
CA ASN A 278 125.37 16.99 67.60
C ASN A 278 124.98 18.15 66.66
N PHE A 279 123.87 18.84 66.96
CA PHE A 279 123.30 19.89 66.12
C PHE A 279 124.34 20.93 65.67
N SER A 280 124.43 21.11 64.36
CA SER A 280 125.16 22.18 63.71
C SER A 280 124.37 22.68 62.50
N MET A 281 124.25 24.00 62.38
CA MET A 281 123.66 24.67 61.24
C MET A 281 124.66 25.70 60.72
N PRO A 282 125.57 25.27 59.83
CA PRO A 282 126.63 26.13 59.32
C PRO A 282 126.11 27.34 58.53
N ALA A 283 124.96 27.21 57.84
CA ALA A 283 124.35 28.32 57.10
C ALA A 283 122.82 28.22 57.10
N ALA A 284 122.16 29.36 57.26
CA ALA A 284 120.73 29.51 57.03
C ALA A 284 120.46 30.84 56.33
N MET A 285 119.66 30.80 55.27
CA MET A 285 119.36 31.96 54.44
C MET A 285 117.92 31.99 53.98
N THR A 286 117.31 33.17 53.91
CA THR A 286 115.98 33.36 53.32
C THR A 286 116.03 34.41 52.22
N PHE A 287 115.51 34.06 51.04
CA PHE A 287 115.29 34.96 49.92
C PHE A 287 113.84 35.45 49.94
N VAL A 288 113.64 36.75 50.00
CA VAL A 288 112.32 37.34 49.78
C VAL A 288 112.32 38.03 48.43
N VAL A 289 111.39 37.63 47.57
CA VAL A 289 111.23 38.17 46.21
C VAL A 289 109.78 38.55 45.96
N ASN A 290 109.56 39.56 45.12
CA ASN A 290 108.22 39.91 44.67
C ASN A 290 107.69 38.79 43.75
N ALA A 291 106.47 38.32 44.00
CA ALA A 291 105.87 37.18 43.34
C ALA A 291 104.81 37.54 42.30
N SER A 292 104.51 38.82 42.05
CA SER A 292 103.53 39.25 41.05
C SER A 292 103.80 38.71 39.64
N ASP A 293 105.07 38.65 39.24
CA ASP A 293 105.51 38.11 37.94
C ASP A 293 105.21 36.62 37.72
N TYR A 294 104.75 35.92 38.76
CA TYR A 294 104.41 34.51 38.75
C TYR A 294 102.90 34.25 38.93
N VAL A 295 102.08 35.30 39.04
CA VAL A 295 100.61 35.24 39.13
C VAL A 295 100.02 35.73 37.79
N SER A 296 99.48 34.85 36.94
CA SER A 296 98.88 35.21 35.63
C SER A 296 97.34 35.09 35.63
N THR A 297 96.67 35.99 34.88
CA THR A 297 95.22 35.99 34.63
C THR A 297 94.79 35.45 33.27
N ASP A 298 95.73 34.97 32.43
CA ASP A 298 95.51 34.61 31.01
C ASP A 298 94.48 33.46 30.76
N GLY A 299 93.97 32.82 31.82
CA GLY A 299 92.94 31.78 31.75
C GLY A 299 91.54 32.21 32.21
N ILE A 300 91.31 33.49 32.50
CA ILE A 300 90.13 33.98 33.22
C ILE A 300 89.47 35.16 32.47
N ASP A 301 88.88 34.88 31.30
CA ASP A 301 87.91 35.80 30.66
C ASP A 301 86.48 35.29 30.93
N THR A 302 85.68 36.09 31.64
CA THR A 302 84.30 35.73 32.02
C THR A 302 83.24 36.44 31.18
N SER A 303 83.63 37.31 30.24
CA SER A 303 82.69 38.11 29.45
C SER A 303 81.83 37.27 28.50
N ASP A 304 82.39 36.22 27.90
CA ASP A 304 81.67 35.29 27.02
C ASP A 304 80.56 34.47 27.73
N LEU A 305 80.64 34.35 29.06
CA LEU A 305 79.68 33.54 29.83
C LEU A 305 78.34 34.27 30.03
N ASP A 306 78.34 35.60 30.05
CA ASP A 306 77.15 36.44 30.23
C ASP A 306 76.20 36.34 29.03
N ASP A 307 76.76 36.44 27.82
CA ASP A 307 75.99 36.38 26.58
C ASP A 307 75.34 34.99 26.41
N MET A 308 76.09 33.92 26.71
CA MET A 308 75.59 32.55 26.60
C MET A 308 74.41 32.24 27.54
N ILE A 309 74.41 32.77 28.77
CA ILE A 309 73.33 32.52 29.73
C ILE A 309 72.07 33.30 29.35
N ASN A 310 72.21 34.52 28.81
CA ASN A 310 71.08 35.31 28.33
C ASN A 310 70.45 34.70 27.07
N ASP A 311 71.25 34.25 26.10
CA ASP A 311 70.76 33.56 24.90
C ASP A 311 69.97 32.29 25.27
N LEU A 312 70.44 31.53 26.27
CA LEU A 312 69.75 30.35 26.76
C LEU A 312 68.39 30.70 27.39
N LYS A 313 68.29 31.82 28.11
CA LYS A 313 67.05 32.33 28.71
C LYS A 313 66.04 32.74 27.66
N ASP A 314 66.48 33.45 26.63
CA ASP A 314 65.62 33.91 25.55
C ASP A 314 65.10 32.74 24.72
N ALA A 315 65.98 31.79 24.38
CA ALA A 315 65.60 30.55 23.70
C ALA A 315 64.59 29.73 24.53
N SER A 316 64.79 29.65 25.85
CA SER A 316 63.87 28.98 26.77
C SER A 316 62.49 29.64 26.80
N THR A 317 62.46 30.97 26.82
CA THR A 317 61.21 31.76 26.82
C THR A 317 60.46 31.62 25.50
N GLN A 318 61.19 31.67 24.38
CA GLN A 318 60.59 31.46 23.05
C GLN A 318 60.00 30.05 22.90
N LEU A 319 60.67 29.03 23.43
CA LEU A 319 60.16 27.66 23.42
C LEU A 319 58.91 27.51 24.31
N GLN A 320 58.86 28.18 25.45
CA GLN A 320 57.67 28.24 26.31
C GLN A 320 56.48 28.86 25.56
N ASP A 321 56.67 30.03 24.95
CA ASP A 321 55.61 30.75 24.22
C ASP A 321 55.12 29.96 23.01
N GLY A 322 56.05 29.32 22.27
CA GLY A 322 55.72 28.42 21.17
C GLY A 322 54.89 27.22 21.63
N SER A 323 55.23 26.63 22.79
CA SER A 323 54.50 25.50 23.38
C SER A 323 53.10 25.91 23.83
N LYS A 324 52.94 27.11 24.40
CA LYS A 324 51.64 27.65 24.78
C LYS A 324 50.74 27.93 23.56
N THR A 325 51.31 28.51 22.51
CA THR A 325 50.59 28.75 21.24
C THR A 325 50.15 27.43 20.61
N LEU A 326 51.00 26.41 20.64
CA LEU A 326 50.65 25.06 20.18
C LEU A 326 49.48 24.49 20.99
N ALA A 327 49.51 24.61 22.32
CA ALA A 327 48.45 24.14 23.21
C ALA A 327 47.09 24.79 22.88
N GLU A 328 47.06 26.13 22.79
CA GLU A 328 45.86 26.91 22.44
C GLU A 328 45.30 26.53 21.06
N GLY A 329 46.19 26.30 20.08
CA GLY A 329 45.82 25.83 18.75
C GLY A 329 45.18 24.43 18.77
N THR A 330 45.73 23.51 19.57
CA THR A 330 45.21 22.15 19.71
C THR A 330 43.92 22.06 20.53
N ASP A 331 43.70 22.99 21.46
CA ASP A 331 42.41 23.13 22.16
C ASP A 331 41.32 23.58 21.18
N THR A 332 41.62 24.60 20.37
CA THR A 332 40.69 25.09 19.34
C THR A 332 40.35 23.98 18.34
N LEU A 333 41.34 23.17 17.93
CA LEU A 333 41.11 22.01 17.08
C LEU A 333 40.20 20.98 17.76
N ALA A 334 40.44 20.67 19.05
CA ALA A 334 39.61 19.72 19.80
C ALA A 334 38.14 20.19 19.92
N ASP A 335 37.91 21.49 20.14
CA ASP A 335 36.58 22.09 20.16
C ASP A 335 35.87 22.00 18.79
N GLY A 336 36.61 22.28 17.72
CA GLY A 336 36.12 22.14 16.34
C GLY A 336 35.73 20.70 16.01
N LEU A 337 36.54 19.73 16.44
CA LEU A 337 36.26 18.30 16.25
C LEU A 337 35.06 17.84 17.08
N SER A 338 34.91 18.33 18.31
CA SER A 338 33.73 18.06 19.14
C SER A 338 32.44 18.59 18.48
N THR A 339 32.50 19.77 17.85
CA THR A 339 31.39 20.33 17.09
C THR A 339 31.06 19.48 15.86
N LEU A 340 32.08 19.06 15.10
CA LEU A 340 31.92 18.19 13.94
C LEU A 340 31.29 16.83 14.33
N GLN A 341 31.77 16.22 15.42
CA GLN A 341 31.24 14.97 15.97
C GLN A 341 29.74 15.09 16.28
N SER A 342 29.32 16.17 16.95
CA SER A 342 27.92 16.46 17.25
C SER A 342 27.05 16.58 15.98
N LYS A 343 27.54 17.27 14.95
CA LYS A 343 26.85 17.40 13.66
C LYS A 343 26.76 16.07 12.92
N LEU A 344 27.81 15.25 12.95
CA LEU A 344 27.80 13.90 12.40
C LEU A 344 26.79 13.00 13.11
N GLY A 345 26.63 13.12 14.44
CA GLY A 345 25.58 12.42 15.18
C GLY A 345 24.16 12.81 14.74
N THR A 346 23.94 14.10 14.46
CA THR A 346 22.66 14.59 13.89
C THR A 346 22.43 14.03 12.49
N PHE A 347 23.47 14.03 11.64
CA PHE A 347 23.41 13.46 10.29
C PHE A 347 23.10 11.95 10.33
N ALA A 348 23.79 11.18 11.16
CA ALA A 348 23.55 9.75 11.36
C ALA A 348 22.10 9.47 11.78
N SER A 349 21.55 10.26 12.70
CA SER A 349 20.15 10.18 13.13
C SER A 349 19.17 10.45 11.97
N GLY A 350 19.50 11.42 11.11
CA GLY A 350 18.75 11.69 9.87
C GLY A 350 18.77 10.53 8.88
N VAL A 351 19.91 9.88 8.71
CA VAL A 351 20.05 8.67 7.87
C VAL A 351 19.22 7.51 8.43
N GLY A 352 19.22 7.30 9.76
CA GLY A 352 18.36 6.30 10.41
C GLY A 352 16.86 6.57 10.22
N THR A 353 16.46 7.85 10.22
CA THR A 353 15.09 8.27 9.92
C THR A 353 14.73 7.96 8.46
N LEU A 354 15.64 8.24 7.52
CA LEU A 354 15.47 7.91 6.11
C LEU A 354 15.29 6.40 5.90
N GLN A 355 16.13 5.55 6.51
CA GLN A 355 16.00 4.09 6.42
C GLN A 355 14.63 3.61 6.94
N SER A 356 14.19 4.13 8.08
CA SER A 356 12.89 3.78 8.67
C SER A 356 11.72 4.22 7.78
N GLY A 357 11.82 5.41 7.18
CA GLY A 357 10.84 5.93 6.22
C GLY A 357 10.79 5.09 4.95
N LEU A 358 11.95 4.71 4.39
CA LEU A 358 12.04 3.83 3.23
C LEU A 358 11.42 2.46 3.52
N LYS A 359 11.68 1.87 4.70
CA LYS A 359 11.04 0.62 5.10
C LYS A 359 9.51 0.73 5.13
N THR A 360 8.99 1.78 5.79
CA THR A 360 7.54 2.04 5.88
C THR A 360 6.92 2.20 4.50
N TYR A 361 7.60 2.93 3.61
CA TYR A 361 7.19 3.10 2.22
C TYR A 361 7.17 1.76 1.47
N THR A 362 8.23 0.93 1.56
CA THR A 362 8.27 -0.40 0.92
C THR A 362 7.13 -1.28 1.40
N ASP A 363 6.89 -1.34 2.71
CA ASP A 363 5.84 -2.17 3.32
C ASP A 363 4.45 -1.73 2.82
N GLY A 364 4.23 -0.42 2.69
CA GLY A 364 3.00 0.14 2.11
C GLY A 364 2.80 -0.24 0.65
N VAL A 365 3.85 -0.15 -0.19
CA VAL A 365 3.79 -0.58 -1.60
C VAL A 365 3.57 -2.09 -1.73
N SER A 366 4.19 -2.90 -0.86
CA SER A 366 3.95 -4.35 -0.80
C SER A 366 2.49 -4.67 -0.46
N THR A 367 1.90 -3.94 0.48
CA THR A 367 0.48 -4.08 0.85
C THR A 367 -0.43 -3.72 -0.33
N LEU A 368 -0.14 -2.62 -1.04
CA LEU A 368 -0.84 -2.24 -2.27
C LEU A 368 -0.74 -3.34 -3.34
N SER A 369 0.46 -3.88 -3.58
CA SER A 369 0.68 -4.97 -4.54
C SER A 369 -0.14 -6.22 -4.18
N GLY A 370 -0.19 -6.59 -2.90
CA GLY A 370 -1.03 -7.70 -2.41
C GLY A 370 -2.54 -7.46 -2.63
N GLY A 371 -3.02 -6.24 -2.36
CA GLY A 371 -4.40 -5.84 -2.62
C GLY A 371 -4.76 -5.87 -4.11
N LEU A 372 -3.88 -5.39 -4.98
CA LEU A 372 -4.04 -5.43 -6.43
C LEU A 372 -4.07 -6.87 -6.97
N ASN A 373 -3.23 -7.76 -6.45
CA ASN A 373 -3.29 -9.19 -6.80
C ASN A 373 -4.64 -9.82 -6.41
N THR A 374 -5.17 -9.47 -5.23
CA THR A 374 -6.49 -9.94 -4.79
C THR A 374 -7.60 -9.43 -5.71
N LEU A 375 -7.54 -8.15 -6.10
CA LEU A 375 -8.49 -7.56 -7.04
C LEU A 375 -8.39 -8.21 -8.42
N GLY A 376 -7.17 -8.45 -8.91
CA GLY A 376 -6.89 -9.15 -10.17
C GLY A 376 -7.46 -10.57 -10.18
N ASN A 377 -7.30 -11.33 -9.09
CA ASN A 377 -7.90 -12.67 -8.97
C ASN A 377 -9.43 -12.63 -8.96
N SER A 378 -10.01 -11.56 -8.42
CA SER A 378 -11.46 -11.37 -8.36
C SER A 378 -12.09 -11.05 -9.72
N THR A 379 -11.33 -10.56 -10.70
CA THR A 379 -11.85 -10.30 -12.05
C THR A 379 -12.27 -11.59 -12.76
N GLY A 380 -11.60 -12.72 -12.48
CA GLY A 380 -12.00 -14.04 -13.01
C GLY A 380 -13.38 -14.50 -12.49
N ALA A 381 -13.68 -14.23 -11.22
CA ALA A 381 -14.99 -14.49 -10.64
C ALA A 381 -16.06 -13.59 -11.26
N LEU A 382 -15.74 -12.32 -11.55
CA LEU A 382 -16.63 -11.39 -12.24
C LEU A 382 -16.96 -11.85 -13.67
N VAL A 383 -15.97 -12.29 -14.46
CA VAL A 383 -16.21 -12.88 -15.79
C VAL A 383 -17.13 -14.09 -15.68
N SER A 384 -16.82 -15.02 -14.76
CA SER A 384 -17.62 -16.23 -14.57
C SER A 384 -19.07 -15.91 -14.17
N GLY A 385 -19.28 -14.90 -13.33
CA GLY A 385 -20.61 -14.42 -12.96
C GLY A 385 -21.36 -13.79 -14.14
N ALA A 386 -20.68 -12.97 -14.94
CA ALA A 386 -21.24 -12.36 -16.13
C ALA A 386 -21.60 -13.40 -17.20
N ASP A 387 -20.78 -14.45 -17.39
CA ASP A 387 -21.05 -15.57 -18.29
C ASP A 387 -22.31 -16.34 -17.89
N LYS A 388 -22.46 -16.63 -16.59
CA LYS A 388 -23.67 -17.28 -16.06
C LYS A 388 -24.91 -16.42 -16.29
N LEU A 389 -24.82 -15.12 -16.03
CA LEU A 389 -25.93 -14.20 -16.22
C LEU A 389 -26.27 -14.05 -17.72
N ASN A 390 -25.28 -13.99 -18.60
CA ASN A 390 -25.47 -13.97 -20.05
C ASN A 390 -26.16 -15.25 -20.55
N SER A 391 -25.73 -16.41 -20.05
CA SER A 391 -26.34 -17.71 -20.36
C SER A 391 -27.80 -17.78 -19.87
N GLY A 392 -28.07 -17.32 -18.65
CA GLY A 392 -29.43 -17.24 -18.11
C GLY A 392 -30.33 -16.28 -18.89
N ALA A 393 -29.80 -15.14 -19.32
CA ALA A 393 -30.49 -14.20 -20.21
C ALA A 393 -30.81 -14.85 -21.57
N GLY A 394 -29.88 -15.63 -22.14
CA GLY A 394 -30.11 -16.43 -23.34
C GLY A 394 -31.25 -17.46 -23.16
N GLN A 395 -31.26 -18.19 -22.04
CA GLN A 395 -32.33 -19.14 -21.71
C GLN A 395 -33.69 -18.44 -21.57
N LEU A 396 -33.74 -17.28 -20.90
CA LEU A 396 -34.96 -16.49 -20.75
C LEU A 396 -35.47 -15.99 -22.10
N ALA A 397 -34.60 -15.54 -23.00
CA ALA A 397 -34.95 -15.14 -24.35
C ALA A 397 -35.55 -16.31 -25.14
N SER A 398 -34.89 -17.48 -25.15
CA SER A 398 -35.39 -18.69 -25.79
C SER A 398 -36.76 -19.12 -25.23
N GLY A 399 -36.92 -19.15 -23.90
CA GLY A 399 -38.19 -19.49 -23.27
C GLY A 399 -39.31 -18.50 -23.59
N SER A 400 -38.99 -17.21 -23.67
CA SER A 400 -39.96 -16.16 -24.05
C SER A 400 -40.38 -16.30 -25.52
N ALA A 401 -39.47 -16.68 -26.41
CA ALA A 401 -39.79 -16.99 -27.80
C ALA A 401 -40.72 -18.21 -27.91
N THR A 402 -40.43 -19.30 -27.18
CA THR A 402 -41.32 -20.48 -27.14
C THR A 402 -42.70 -20.13 -26.58
N LEU A 403 -42.77 -19.31 -25.53
CA LEU A 403 -44.05 -18.83 -25.00
C LEU A 403 -44.82 -18.03 -26.06
N LYS A 404 -44.14 -17.14 -26.78
CA LYS A 404 -44.72 -16.35 -27.87
C LYS A 404 -45.32 -17.25 -28.96
N ASP A 405 -44.61 -18.29 -29.38
CA ASP A 405 -45.08 -19.24 -30.38
C ASP A 405 -46.31 -20.02 -29.88
N GLY A 406 -46.29 -20.47 -28.61
CA GLY A 406 -47.43 -21.12 -27.98
C GLY A 406 -48.67 -20.22 -27.88
N LEU A 407 -48.47 -18.94 -27.52
CA LEU A 407 -49.53 -17.92 -27.48
C LEU A 407 -50.11 -17.67 -28.88
N LYS A 408 -49.29 -17.73 -29.93
CA LYS A 408 -49.79 -17.66 -31.30
C LYS A 408 -50.70 -18.84 -31.64
N SER A 409 -50.26 -20.08 -31.37
CA SER A 409 -51.10 -21.27 -31.60
C SER A 409 -52.42 -21.22 -30.81
N TYR A 410 -52.38 -20.74 -29.56
CA TYR A 410 -53.57 -20.52 -28.74
C TYR A 410 -54.52 -19.49 -29.37
N THR A 411 -54.01 -18.36 -29.86
CA THR A 411 -54.81 -17.31 -30.53
C THR A 411 -55.47 -17.82 -31.80
N ASP A 412 -54.72 -18.58 -32.61
CA ASP A 412 -55.22 -19.16 -33.85
C ASP A 412 -56.39 -20.14 -33.55
N GLY A 413 -56.27 -20.93 -32.46
CA GLY A 413 -57.34 -21.80 -31.96
C GLY A 413 -58.57 -21.04 -31.43
N ALA A 414 -58.38 -20.00 -30.62
CA ALA A 414 -59.46 -19.15 -30.12
C ALA A 414 -60.21 -18.44 -31.26
N SER A 415 -59.48 -17.99 -32.27
CA SER A 415 -60.06 -17.38 -33.48
C SER A 415 -60.89 -18.37 -34.28
N THR A 416 -60.42 -19.62 -34.39
CA THR A 416 -61.18 -20.72 -35.01
C THR A 416 -62.48 -21.02 -34.25
N LEU A 417 -62.42 -21.06 -32.90
CA LEU A 417 -63.60 -21.22 -32.06
C LEU A 417 -64.59 -20.07 -32.23
N ALA A 418 -64.11 -18.82 -32.26
CA ALA A 418 -64.96 -17.64 -32.49
C ALA A 418 -65.67 -17.71 -33.85
N ALA A 419 -64.95 -18.09 -34.92
CA ALA A 419 -65.54 -18.30 -36.23
C ALA A 419 -66.60 -19.41 -36.22
N GLY A 420 -66.33 -20.54 -35.58
CA GLY A 420 -67.30 -21.63 -35.41
C GLY A 420 -68.55 -21.22 -34.63
N ALA A 421 -68.38 -20.48 -33.54
CA ALA A 421 -69.48 -19.97 -32.73
C ALA A 421 -70.34 -18.94 -33.50
N SER A 422 -69.71 -18.08 -34.30
CA SER A 422 -70.41 -17.14 -35.19
C SER A 422 -71.24 -17.86 -36.26
N ASN A 423 -70.68 -18.91 -36.87
CA ASN A 423 -71.41 -19.74 -37.84
C ASN A 423 -72.60 -20.46 -37.19
N LEU A 424 -72.43 -20.97 -35.96
CA LEU A 424 -73.52 -21.56 -35.20
C LEU A 424 -74.61 -20.53 -34.90
N ASP A 425 -74.24 -19.31 -34.45
CA ASP A 425 -75.21 -18.25 -34.17
C ASP A 425 -76.03 -17.87 -35.41
N ALA A 426 -75.39 -17.75 -36.58
CA ALA A 426 -76.06 -17.51 -37.86
C ALA A 426 -76.99 -18.68 -38.27
N GLY A 427 -76.58 -19.92 -38.02
CA GLY A 427 -77.43 -21.10 -38.21
C GLY A 427 -78.63 -21.10 -37.27
N MET A 428 -78.45 -20.65 -36.03
CA MET A 428 -79.51 -20.50 -35.03
C MET A 428 -80.51 -19.40 -35.39
N ASP A 429 -80.07 -18.29 -36.00
CA ASP A 429 -80.96 -17.28 -36.58
C ASP A 429 -81.85 -17.84 -37.70
N THR A 430 -81.28 -18.70 -38.54
CA THR A 430 -82.02 -19.39 -39.60
C THR A 430 -83.05 -20.35 -39.02
N LEU A 431 -82.66 -21.17 -38.04
CA LEU A 431 -83.57 -22.10 -37.37
C LEU A 431 -84.67 -21.39 -36.59
N LYS A 432 -84.34 -20.27 -35.91
CA LYS A 432 -85.30 -19.41 -35.23
C LYS A 432 -86.33 -18.88 -36.21
N SER A 433 -85.87 -18.33 -37.32
CA SER A 433 -86.76 -17.80 -38.37
C SER A 433 -87.70 -18.89 -38.91
N GLY A 434 -87.20 -20.09 -39.19
CA GLY A 434 -88.03 -21.22 -39.62
C GLY A 434 -89.04 -21.67 -38.55
N THR A 435 -88.63 -21.70 -37.28
CA THR A 435 -89.51 -22.04 -36.15
C THR A 435 -90.58 -20.98 -35.93
N ASP A 436 -90.23 -19.69 -36.04
CA ASP A 436 -91.15 -18.57 -35.93
C ASP A 436 -92.17 -18.60 -37.08
N THR A 437 -91.76 -18.89 -38.32
CA THR A 437 -92.66 -19.08 -39.47
C THR A 437 -93.62 -20.25 -39.25
N LEU A 438 -93.12 -21.39 -38.76
CA LEU A 438 -93.94 -22.56 -38.49
C LEU A 438 -94.94 -22.29 -37.35
N SER A 439 -94.50 -21.63 -36.28
CA SER A 439 -95.34 -21.19 -35.16
C SER A 439 -96.45 -20.22 -35.61
N GLN A 440 -96.16 -19.32 -36.56
CA GLN A 440 -97.15 -18.41 -37.13
C GLN A 440 -98.15 -19.13 -38.06
N SER A 441 -97.73 -20.19 -38.73
CA SER A 441 -98.56 -20.93 -39.70
C SER A 441 -99.43 -22.02 -39.06
N ALA A 442 -99.02 -22.56 -37.91
CA ALA A 442 -99.73 -23.64 -37.22
C ALA A 442 -101.18 -23.28 -36.82
N PRO A 443 -101.50 -22.06 -36.32
CA PRO A 443 -102.90 -21.67 -36.05
C PRO A 443 -103.79 -21.70 -37.29
N SER A 444 -103.27 -21.32 -38.45
CA SER A 444 -103.99 -21.38 -39.72
C SER A 444 -104.23 -22.81 -40.17
N LEU A 445 -103.25 -23.70 -39.98
CA LEU A 445 -103.42 -25.14 -40.22
C LEU A 445 -104.48 -25.75 -39.30
N VAL A 446 -104.42 -25.47 -37.98
CA VAL A 446 -105.43 -25.91 -37.02
C VAL A 446 -106.82 -25.40 -37.42
N SER A 447 -106.93 -24.13 -37.82
CA SER A 447 -108.19 -23.55 -38.27
C SER A 447 -108.72 -24.21 -39.55
N GLY A 448 -107.86 -24.44 -40.54
CA GLY A 448 -108.24 -25.13 -41.78
C GLY A 448 -108.69 -26.58 -41.55
N VAL A 449 -107.99 -27.30 -40.67
CA VAL A 449 -108.35 -28.68 -40.31
C VAL A 449 -109.62 -28.74 -39.46
N ASN A 450 -109.83 -27.78 -38.55
CA ASN A 450 -111.12 -27.62 -37.85
C ASN A 450 -112.26 -27.44 -38.86
N SER A 451 -112.13 -26.50 -39.80
CA SER A 451 -113.15 -26.26 -40.84
C SER A 451 -113.42 -27.50 -41.71
N LEU A 452 -112.38 -28.26 -42.07
CA LEU A 452 -112.53 -29.52 -42.81
C LEU A 452 -113.28 -30.57 -41.97
N SER A 453 -112.86 -30.75 -40.72
CA SER A 453 -113.52 -31.66 -39.76
C SER A 453 -114.99 -31.28 -39.57
N ASP A 454 -115.29 -30.00 -39.37
CA ASP A 454 -116.65 -29.49 -39.19
C ASP A 454 -117.49 -29.66 -40.46
N GLY A 455 -116.91 -29.41 -41.63
CA GLY A 455 -117.56 -29.62 -42.93
C GLY A 455 -117.92 -31.08 -43.17
N ILE A 456 -116.99 -32.01 -42.92
CA ILE A 456 -117.23 -33.46 -43.03
C ILE A 456 -118.32 -33.90 -42.04
N ASN A 457 -118.25 -33.44 -40.78
CA ASN A 457 -119.28 -33.76 -39.78
C ASN A 457 -120.65 -33.19 -40.14
N THR A 458 -120.71 -31.99 -40.74
CA THR A 458 -121.95 -31.37 -41.19
C THR A 458 -122.56 -32.15 -42.36
N LEU A 459 -121.73 -32.54 -43.34
CA LEU A 459 -122.16 -33.36 -44.47
C LEU A 459 -122.66 -34.74 -44.01
N ASP A 460 -121.93 -35.39 -43.11
CA ASP A 460 -122.33 -36.68 -42.53
C ASP A 460 -123.69 -36.60 -41.83
N LYS A 461 -123.91 -35.56 -41.01
CA LYS A 461 -125.21 -35.31 -40.37
C LYS A 461 -126.33 -35.07 -41.40
N ALA A 462 -126.06 -34.26 -42.43
CA ALA A 462 -127.05 -33.94 -43.45
C ALA A 462 -127.47 -35.19 -44.26
N LEU A 463 -126.55 -36.11 -44.54
CA LEU A 463 -126.83 -37.35 -45.27
C LEU A 463 -127.56 -38.40 -44.43
N LYS A 464 -127.34 -38.41 -43.11
CA LYS A 464 -128.04 -39.30 -42.16
C LYS A 464 -129.46 -38.86 -41.86
N ASN A 465 -129.77 -37.58 -42.03
CA ASN A 465 -131.12 -37.09 -41.85
C ASN A 465 -132.03 -37.61 -42.97
N PRO A 466 -133.17 -38.26 -42.64
CA PRO A 466 -134.12 -38.68 -43.65
C PRO A 466 -134.62 -37.47 -44.43
N MET A 467 -135.02 -37.68 -45.69
CA MET A 467 -135.68 -36.66 -46.48
C MET A 467 -136.88 -36.10 -45.72
N SER A 468 -136.99 -34.77 -45.64
CA SER A 468 -138.14 -34.17 -45.00
C SER A 468 -139.42 -34.44 -45.79
N ASP A 469 -140.56 -34.46 -45.12
CA ASP A 469 -141.85 -34.67 -45.78
C ASP A 469 -142.12 -33.60 -46.87
N GLU A 470 -141.64 -32.36 -46.68
CA GLU A 470 -141.72 -31.29 -47.67
C GLU A 470 -140.86 -31.55 -48.92
N GLU A 471 -139.63 -32.02 -48.76
CA GLU A 471 -138.77 -32.41 -49.88
C GLU A 471 -139.36 -33.61 -50.61
N ALA A 472 -139.82 -34.62 -49.86
CA ALA A 472 -140.46 -35.80 -50.42
C ALA A 472 -141.71 -35.42 -51.23
N ALA A 473 -142.53 -34.50 -50.73
CA ALA A 473 -143.70 -34.00 -51.46
C ALA A 473 -143.31 -33.32 -52.78
N LYS A 474 -142.29 -32.44 -52.78
CA LYS A 474 -141.79 -31.79 -54.01
C LYS A 474 -141.29 -32.80 -55.04
N TYR A 475 -140.54 -33.80 -54.63
CA TYR A 475 -140.04 -34.83 -55.55
C TYR A 475 -141.16 -35.73 -56.07
N LYS A 476 -142.13 -36.07 -55.23
CA LYS A 476 -143.33 -36.81 -55.65
C LYS A 476 -144.18 -36.02 -56.64
N GLU A 477 -144.31 -34.71 -56.43
CA GLU A 477 -145.04 -33.83 -57.35
C GLU A 477 -144.32 -33.71 -58.70
N ALA A 478 -142.99 -33.53 -58.70
CA ALA A 478 -142.19 -33.52 -59.90
C ALA A 478 -142.25 -34.86 -60.66
N ALA A 479 -142.21 -35.99 -59.94
CA ALA A 479 -142.34 -37.33 -60.53
C ALA A 479 -143.72 -37.52 -61.19
N LYS A 480 -144.78 -37.10 -60.50
CA LYS A 480 -146.14 -37.11 -61.06
C LYS A 480 -146.25 -36.25 -62.32
N ALA A 481 -145.76 -35.01 -62.28
CA ALA A 481 -145.74 -34.13 -63.44
C ALA A 481 -144.96 -34.74 -64.62
N GLY A 482 -143.88 -35.47 -64.35
CA GLY A 482 -143.12 -36.21 -65.36
C GLY A 482 -143.94 -37.34 -66.02
N VAL A 483 -144.69 -38.11 -65.24
CA VAL A 483 -145.61 -39.15 -65.76
C VAL A 483 -146.75 -38.50 -66.56
N ASP A 484 -147.35 -37.44 -66.04
CA ASP A 484 -148.39 -36.66 -66.72
C ASP A 484 -147.92 -36.14 -68.09
N ALA A 485 -146.73 -35.54 -68.14
CA ALA A 485 -146.13 -35.07 -69.39
C ALA A 485 -145.84 -36.24 -70.36
N LYS A 486 -145.35 -37.38 -69.84
CA LYS A 486 -145.02 -38.54 -70.69
C LYS A 486 -146.25 -39.27 -71.21
N LEU A 487 -147.42 -39.12 -70.58
CA LEU A 487 -148.69 -39.63 -71.07
C LEU A 487 -149.39 -38.65 -72.04
N ALA A 488 -148.98 -37.39 -72.07
CA ALA A 488 -149.44 -36.40 -73.05
C ALA A 488 -148.69 -36.45 -74.39
N ASP A 489 -147.54 -37.14 -74.45
CA ASP A 489 -146.75 -37.41 -75.66
C ASP A 489 -147.54 -38.30 -76.64
N ASP A 490 -147.65 -37.94 -77.92
CA ASP A 490 -148.58 -38.54 -78.91
C ASP A 490 -148.54 -40.09 -78.95
N THR A 491 -147.35 -40.68 -78.77
CA THR A 491 -147.17 -42.15 -78.76
C THR A 491 -147.77 -42.82 -77.52
N ASN A 492 -147.73 -42.14 -76.37
CA ASN A 492 -148.26 -42.65 -75.11
C ASN A 492 -149.69 -42.17 -74.84
N ALA A 493 -150.09 -41.01 -75.37
CA ALA A 493 -151.49 -40.64 -75.51
C ALA A 493 -152.20 -41.69 -76.37
N THR A 494 -151.54 -42.18 -77.42
CA THR A 494 -151.99 -43.35 -78.17
C THR A 494 -152.06 -44.59 -77.27
N SER A 495 -151.11 -44.84 -76.36
CA SER A 495 -151.17 -45.99 -75.44
C SER A 495 -152.29 -45.89 -74.38
N TYR A 496 -152.52 -44.72 -73.77
CA TYR A 496 -153.66 -44.48 -72.88
C TYR A 496 -154.98 -44.64 -73.64
N ASN A 497 -155.11 -44.02 -74.82
CA ASN A 497 -156.29 -44.13 -75.67
C ASN A 497 -156.49 -45.54 -76.22
N ASN A 498 -155.41 -46.28 -76.51
CA ASN A 498 -155.46 -47.67 -76.93
C ASN A 498 -155.90 -48.57 -75.78
N THR A 499 -155.40 -48.34 -74.57
CA THR A 499 -155.84 -49.07 -73.36
C THR A 499 -157.33 -48.83 -73.14
N LYS A 500 -157.76 -47.56 -73.23
CA LYS A 500 -159.17 -47.18 -73.17
C LYS A 500 -160.01 -47.86 -74.26
N LYS A 501 -159.57 -47.80 -75.52
CA LYS A 501 -160.27 -48.39 -76.65
C LYS A 501 -160.34 -49.90 -76.56
N TYR A 502 -159.24 -50.57 -76.25
CA TYR A 502 -159.16 -52.02 -76.11
C TYR A 502 -160.12 -52.52 -75.03
N ALA A 503 -160.12 -51.88 -73.86
CA ALA A 503 -161.05 -52.21 -72.78
C ALA A 503 -162.52 -51.96 -73.19
N ALA A 504 -162.81 -50.89 -73.92
CA ALA A 504 -164.16 -50.61 -74.44
C ALA A 504 -164.63 -51.65 -75.48
N ASP A 505 -163.78 -52.00 -76.43
CA ASP A 505 -164.11 -52.94 -77.51
C ASP A 505 -164.35 -54.36 -76.98
N GLU A 506 -163.53 -54.84 -76.03
CA GLU A 506 -163.71 -56.15 -75.41
C GLU A 506 -165.00 -56.20 -74.58
N TYR A 507 -165.31 -55.14 -73.83
CA TYR A 507 -166.59 -55.04 -73.12
C TYR A 507 -167.79 -55.12 -74.08
N TYR A 508 -167.73 -54.40 -75.21
CA TYR A 508 -168.81 -54.36 -76.19
C TYR A 508 -169.08 -55.73 -76.84
N LYS A 509 -168.01 -56.43 -77.25
CA LYS A 509 -168.13 -57.79 -77.84
C LYS A 509 -168.77 -58.77 -76.87
N GLU A 510 -168.35 -58.75 -75.62
CA GLU A 510 -168.84 -59.71 -74.61
C GLU A 510 -170.35 -59.51 -74.35
N MET A 511 -170.78 -58.26 -74.22
CA MET A 511 -172.19 -57.88 -74.04
C MET A 511 -173.09 -58.29 -75.21
N THR A 512 -172.61 -58.17 -76.45
CA THR A 512 -173.41 -58.43 -77.68
C THR A 512 -173.30 -59.85 -78.21
N SER A 513 -172.56 -60.72 -77.54
CA SER A 513 -172.33 -62.10 -77.97
C SER A 513 -173.63 -62.91 -78.14
N ASP A 514 -173.61 -63.91 -79.03
CA ASP A 514 -174.75 -64.82 -79.26
C ASP A 514 -175.26 -65.47 -77.96
N SER A 515 -174.34 -65.77 -77.02
CA SER A 515 -174.69 -66.32 -75.71
C SER A 515 -175.50 -65.32 -74.87
N SER A 516 -175.09 -64.06 -74.84
CA SER A 516 -175.82 -62.99 -74.17
C SER A 516 -177.20 -62.79 -74.82
N VAL A 517 -177.27 -62.82 -76.16
CA VAL A 517 -178.52 -62.69 -76.92
C VAL A 517 -179.48 -63.83 -76.62
N GLU A 518 -179.07 -65.11 -76.71
CA GLU A 518 -179.94 -66.26 -76.42
C GLU A 518 -180.48 -66.25 -75.00
N LYS A 519 -179.65 -65.94 -74.00
CA LYS A 519 -180.12 -65.76 -72.61
C LYS A 519 -181.19 -64.69 -72.51
N THR A 520 -181.05 -63.62 -73.29
CA THR A 520 -182.04 -62.54 -73.35
C THR A 520 -183.31 -62.99 -74.05
N VAL A 521 -183.22 -63.75 -75.14
CA VAL A 521 -184.39 -64.35 -75.83
C VAL A 521 -185.18 -65.27 -74.91
N GLU A 522 -184.52 -66.19 -74.21
CA GLU A 522 -185.18 -67.08 -73.26
C GLU A 522 -185.86 -66.29 -72.13
N SER A 523 -185.21 -65.22 -71.65
CA SER A 523 -185.82 -64.30 -70.68
C SER A 523 -187.06 -63.61 -71.24
N LEU A 524 -187.06 -63.24 -72.54
CA LEU A 524 -188.23 -62.67 -73.19
C LEU A 524 -189.34 -63.72 -73.44
N LYS A 525 -189.01 -64.97 -73.79
CA LYS A 525 -189.98 -66.08 -73.93
C LYS A 525 -190.67 -66.42 -72.61
N ALA A 526 -189.92 -66.40 -71.51
CA ALA A 526 -190.46 -66.62 -70.18
C ALA A 526 -191.51 -65.58 -69.79
N ASN A 527 -191.51 -64.40 -70.42
CA ASN A 527 -192.55 -63.40 -70.26
C ASN A 527 -193.81 -63.80 -71.04
N LYS A 528 -194.64 -64.66 -70.43
CA LYS A 528 -195.86 -65.23 -71.03
C LYS A 528 -196.81 -64.17 -71.59
N THR A 529 -196.92 -63.00 -70.96
CA THR A 529 -197.81 -61.93 -71.45
C THR A 529 -197.29 -61.39 -72.78
N LEU A 530 -196.00 -61.02 -72.83
CA LEU A 530 -195.37 -60.53 -74.05
C LEU A 530 -195.34 -61.60 -75.14
N TYR A 531 -194.94 -62.82 -74.78
CA TYR A 531 -194.93 -63.97 -75.67
C TYR A 531 -196.32 -64.22 -76.27
N ASN A 532 -197.38 -64.25 -75.45
CA ASN A 532 -198.74 -64.51 -75.94
C ASN A 532 -199.28 -63.38 -76.81
N ILE A 533 -198.95 -62.10 -76.53
CA ILE A 533 -199.33 -60.97 -77.38
C ILE A 533 -198.69 -61.11 -78.77
N ILE A 534 -197.39 -61.39 -78.79
CA ILE A 534 -196.65 -61.61 -80.03
C ILE A 534 -197.24 -62.83 -80.74
N TYR A 535 -197.42 -63.93 -80.02
CA TYR A 535 -197.96 -65.18 -80.54
C TYR A 535 -199.37 -65.03 -81.11
N SER A 536 -200.31 -64.38 -80.43
CA SER A 536 -201.69 -64.20 -80.95
C SER A 536 -201.72 -63.32 -82.19
N THR A 537 -200.84 -62.32 -82.25
CA THR A 537 -200.70 -61.44 -83.42
C THR A 537 -200.15 -62.23 -84.60
N VAL A 538 -199.12 -63.04 -84.36
CA VAL A 538 -198.56 -63.94 -85.35
C VAL A 538 -199.57 -65.02 -85.75
N GLU A 539 -200.36 -65.57 -84.83
CA GLU A 539 -201.37 -66.59 -85.10
C GLU A 539 -202.50 -66.09 -85.99
N ALA A 540 -202.97 -64.86 -85.77
CA ALA A 540 -203.90 -64.20 -86.69
C ALA A 540 -203.29 -64.04 -88.09
N GLN A 541 -202.03 -63.62 -88.19
CA GLN A 541 -201.32 -63.51 -89.47
C GLN A 541 -201.19 -64.86 -90.17
N VAL A 542 -200.89 -65.92 -89.42
CA VAL A 542 -200.77 -67.29 -89.94
C VAL A 542 -202.12 -67.83 -90.39
N LYS A 543 -203.19 -67.69 -89.59
CA LYS A 543 -204.57 -68.09 -89.97
C LYS A 543 -205.01 -67.40 -91.25
N GLN A 544 -204.73 -66.10 -91.37
CA GLN A 544 -205.03 -65.33 -92.56
C GLN A 544 -204.25 -65.81 -93.78
N GLN A 545 -202.96 -66.14 -93.64
CA GLN A 545 -202.17 -66.73 -94.72
C GLN A 545 -202.74 -68.08 -95.18
N ILE A 546 -203.22 -68.92 -94.24
CA ILE A 546 -203.81 -70.22 -94.57
C ILE A 546 -205.20 -70.07 -95.22
N GLU A 547 -206.02 -69.13 -94.75
CA GLU A 547 -207.31 -68.81 -95.39
C GLU A 547 -207.11 -68.40 -96.85
N VAL A 548 -206.19 -67.46 -97.10
CA VAL A 548 -205.86 -67.01 -98.47
C VAL A 548 -205.48 -68.21 -99.36
N ALA A 549 -204.62 -69.09 -98.86
CA ALA A 549 -204.18 -70.27 -99.60
C ALA A 549 -205.30 -71.29 -99.88
N VAL A 550 -206.31 -71.40 -99.00
CA VAL A 550 -207.43 -72.34 -99.19
C VAL A 550 -208.41 -71.85 -100.25
N VAL A 551 -208.77 -70.56 -100.20
CA VAL A 551 -209.74 -69.95 -101.11
C VAL A 551 -209.25 -70.02 -102.56
N GLU A 552 -207.97 -69.71 -102.79
CA GLU A 552 -207.34 -69.81 -104.11
C GLU A 552 -207.47 -71.21 -104.72
N LYS A 553 -207.42 -72.25 -103.88
CA LYS A 553 -207.24 -73.63 -104.35
C LYS A 553 -208.55 -74.38 -104.60
N ALA A 554 -209.57 -74.16 -103.79
CA ALA A 554 -210.85 -74.86 -103.91
C ALA A 554 -211.90 -74.09 -104.73
N GLY A 555 -211.71 -72.79 -104.93
CA GLY A 555 -212.65 -71.92 -105.63
C GLY A 555 -213.79 -71.45 -104.72
N GLU A 556 -214.12 -70.17 -104.84
CA GLU A 556 -215.09 -69.49 -103.97
C GLU A 556 -216.48 -70.14 -103.99
N THR A 557 -216.90 -70.68 -105.14
CA THR A 557 -218.17 -71.42 -105.26
C THR A 557 -218.19 -72.68 -104.40
N ALA A 558 -217.06 -73.39 -104.27
CA ALA A 558 -216.94 -74.57 -103.43
C ALA A 558 -216.83 -74.21 -101.95
N VAL A 559 -216.05 -73.18 -101.61
CA VAL A 559 -215.99 -72.64 -100.24
C VAL A 559 -217.37 -72.21 -99.78
N LYS A 560 -218.14 -71.54 -100.65
CA LYS A 560 -219.50 -71.11 -100.36
C LYS A 560 -220.46 -72.29 -100.25
N GLY A 561 -220.34 -73.30 -101.11
CA GLY A 561 -221.11 -74.53 -101.00
C GLY A 561 -220.86 -75.31 -99.69
N TYR A 562 -219.63 -75.29 -99.18
CA TYR A 562 -219.30 -75.85 -97.86
C TYR A 562 -219.72 -74.92 -96.72
N GLN A 563 -219.60 -73.60 -96.90
CA GLN A 563 -220.02 -72.61 -95.91
C GLN A 563 -221.54 -72.65 -95.70
N ASP A 564 -222.33 -72.79 -96.77
CA ASP A 564 -223.78 -72.93 -96.72
C ASP A 564 -224.21 -74.22 -96.00
N LYS A 565 -223.34 -75.24 -95.97
CA LYS A 565 -223.55 -76.50 -95.25
C LYS A 565 -223.06 -76.48 -93.79
N LEU A 566 -222.02 -75.70 -93.50
CA LEU A 566 -221.27 -75.78 -92.24
C LEU A 566 -221.41 -74.53 -91.36
N GLY A 567 -222.09 -73.49 -91.85
CA GLY A 567 -222.48 -72.33 -91.05
C GLY A 567 -221.42 -71.25 -90.84
N SER A 568 -220.13 -71.47 -91.16
CA SER A 568 -219.10 -70.40 -91.11
C SER A 568 -218.00 -70.56 -92.17
N ARG A 569 -217.42 -69.43 -92.60
CA ARG A 569 -216.33 -69.41 -93.59
C ARG A 569 -215.09 -70.10 -93.06
N GLU A 570 -214.71 -69.85 -91.80
CA GLU A 570 -213.59 -70.54 -91.17
C GLU A 570 -213.82 -72.06 -91.11
N SER A 571 -215.04 -72.51 -90.82
CA SER A 571 -215.37 -73.95 -90.84
C SER A 571 -215.33 -74.51 -92.27
N ALA A 572 -215.66 -73.71 -93.28
CA ALA A 572 -215.52 -74.10 -94.68
C ALA A 572 -214.04 -74.17 -95.10
N ILE A 573 -213.25 -73.15 -94.77
CA ILE A 573 -211.80 -73.10 -94.99
C ILE A 573 -211.15 -74.31 -94.33
N LYS A 574 -211.50 -74.57 -93.07
CA LYS A 574 -211.02 -75.70 -92.30
C LYS A 574 -211.47 -77.03 -92.92
N ALA A 575 -212.74 -77.18 -93.30
CA ALA A 575 -213.23 -78.41 -93.93
C ALA A 575 -212.56 -78.66 -95.29
N ILE A 576 -212.24 -77.62 -96.06
CA ILE A 576 -211.59 -77.72 -97.37
C ILE A 576 -210.09 -77.96 -97.22
N TYR A 577 -209.43 -77.26 -96.30
CA TYR A 577 -208.04 -77.50 -95.96
C TYR A 577 -207.87 -78.94 -95.47
N ASN A 578 -208.82 -79.41 -94.65
CA ASN A 578 -208.82 -80.78 -94.16
C ASN A 578 -209.18 -81.80 -95.24
N ALA A 579 -210.10 -81.49 -96.15
CA ALA A 579 -210.40 -82.34 -97.32
C ALA A 579 -209.21 -82.47 -98.28
N SER A 580 -208.24 -81.54 -98.23
CA SER A 580 -206.98 -81.62 -98.99
C SER A 580 -205.91 -82.52 -98.35
N GLY A 581 -206.25 -83.22 -97.25
CA GLY A 581 -205.36 -84.12 -96.52
C GLY A 581 -204.44 -83.42 -95.52
N LYS A 582 -204.71 -82.15 -95.19
CA LYS A 582 -203.93 -81.35 -94.23
C LYS A 582 -204.69 -81.08 -92.93
N ASP A 583 -204.02 -80.59 -91.89
CA ASP A 583 -204.63 -80.30 -90.58
C ASP A 583 -204.45 -78.81 -90.24
N TYR A 584 -205.53 -78.06 -90.41
CA TYR A 584 -205.54 -76.61 -90.23
C TYR A 584 -205.08 -76.17 -88.84
N ASP A 585 -205.55 -76.84 -87.78
CA ASP A 585 -205.27 -76.40 -86.42
C ASP A 585 -203.80 -76.61 -86.05
N ASN A 586 -203.19 -77.69 -86.54
CA ASN A 586 -201.78 -77.99 -86.28
C ASN A 586 -200.83 -77.06 -87.03
N ASP A 587 -201.07 -76.80 -88.32
CA ASP A 587 -200.19 -75.95 -89.12
C ASP A 587 -200.24 -74.49 -88.65
N VAL A 588 -201.43 -74.00 -88.29
CA VAL A 588 -201.59 -72.68 -87.66
C VAL A 588 -200.73 -72.59 -86.41
N LYS A 589 -200.82 -73.57 -85.51
CA LYS A 589 -200.10 -73.56 -84.25
C LYS A 589 -198.57 -73.64 -84.47
N ALA A 590 -198.11 -74.51 -85.35
CA ALA A 590 -196.68 -74.70 -85.62
C ALA A 590 -196.02 -73.44 -86.22
N LEU A 591 -196.63 -72.85 -87.24
CA LEU A 591 -196.12 -71.64 -87.88
C LEU A 591 -196.13 -70.43 -86.94
N SER A 592 -197.14 -70.32 -86.09
CA SER A 592 -197.25 -69.22 -85.13
C SER A 592 -196.17 -69.27 -84.06
N THR A 593 -195.84 -70.48 -83.61
CA THR A 593 -194.75 -70.71 -82.65
C THR A 593 -193.40 -70.30 -83.25
N SER A 594 -193.09 -70.79 -84.46
CA SER A 594 -191.82 -70.50 -85.12
C SER A 594 -191.60 -69.00 -85.37
N ASN A 595 -192.64 -68.29 -85.83
CA ASN A 595 -192.52 -66.88 -86.16
C ASN A 595 -192.43 -65.98 -84.91
N THR A 596 -193.05 -66.38 -83.80
CA THR A 596 -192.94 -65.70 -82.51
C THR A 596 -191.50 -65.75 -81.97
N ASP A 597 -190.89 -66.93 -82.03
CA ASP A 597 -189.50 -67.13 -81.60
C ASP A 597 -188.53 -66.27 -82.42
N SER A 598 -188.77 -66.13 -83.73
CA SER A 598 -187.97 -65.25 -84.59
C SER A 598 -188.08 -63.77 -84.20
N GLN A 599 -189.27 -63.28 -83.83
CA GLN A 599 -189.43 -61.88 -83.43
C GLN A 599 -188.74 -61.58 -82.09
N LEU A 600 -188.82 -62.51 -81.13
CA LEU A 600 -188.15 -62.35 -79.84
C LEU A 600 -186.63 -62.32 -79.97
N LYS A 601 -186.06 -63.11 -80.88
CA LYS A 601 -184.64 -63.06 -81.20
C LYS A 601 -184.20 -61.68 -81.69
N THR A 602 -184.97 -61.08 -82.60
CA THR A 602 -184.70 -59.71 -83.08
C THR A 602 -184.74 -58.69 -81.95
N MET A 603 -185.71 -58.78 -81.04
CA MET A 603 -185.81 -57.84 -79.90
C MET A 603 -184.63 -57.96 -78.94
N ALA A 604 -184.21 -59.18 -78.58
CA ALA A 604 -183.09 -59.41 -77.68
C ALA A 604 -181.77 -58.82 -78.20
N THR A 605 -181.49 -59.03 -79.49
CA THR A 605 -180.29 -58.48 -80.14
C THR A 605 -180.28 -56.95 -80.07
N GLN A 606 -181.42 -56.30 -80.34
CA GLN A 606 -181.52 -54.84 -80.31
C GLN A 606 -181.26 -54.24 -78.91
N VAL A 607 -181.73 -54.90 -77.85
CA VAL A 607 -181.54 -54.40 -76.48
C VAL A 607 -180.08 -54.48 -76.04
N LEU A 608 -179.42 -55.62 -76.24
CA LEU A 608 -178.02 -55.80 -75.82
C LEU A 608 -177.06 -54.89 -76.59
N ASP A 609 -177.29 -54.73 -77.89
CA ASP A 609 -176.52 -53.81 -78.71
C ASP A 609 -176.61 -52.36 -78.19
N GLY A 610 -177.82 -51.93 -77.78
CA GLY A 610 -178.02 -50.62 -77.17
C GLY A 610 -177.27 -50.43 -75.85
N VAL A 611 -177.32 -51.42 -74.95
CA VAL A 611 -176.64 -51.35 -73.65
C VAL A 611 -175.13 -51.32 -73.83
N ALA A 612 -174.58 -52.26 -74.60
CA ALA A 612 -173.15 -52.37 -74.86
C ALA A 612 -172.59 -51.08 -75.49
N SER A 613 -173.29 -50.54 -76.50
CA SER A 613 -172.91 -49.32 -77.18
C SER A 613 -172.85 -48.12 -76.23
N SER A 614 -173.81 -48.03 -75.29
CA SER A 614 -173.92 -46.88 -74.40
C SER A 614 -172.88 -46.85 -73.27
N SER A 615 -172.27 -48.00 -72.92
CA SER A 615 -171.46 -48.13 -71.71
C SER A 615 -169.98 -48.44 -71.94
N LYS A 616 -169.59 -48.90 -73.14
CA LYS A 616 -168.20 -49.29 -73.46
C LYS A 616 -167.15 -48.20 -73.20
N ASP A 617 -167.44 -46.95 -73.55
CA ASP A 617 -166.47 -45.85 -73.46
C ASP A 617 -166.20 -45.44 -72.00
N ALA A 618 -167.19 -45.59 -71.12
CA ALA A 618 -167.05 -45.33 -69.70
C ALA A 618 -166.12 -46.35 -69.04
N VAL A 619 -166.33 -47.65 -69.32
CA VAL A 619 -165.47 -48.74 -68.82
C VAL A 619 -164.03 -48.57 -69.32
N GLY A 620 -163.86 -48.26 -70.62
CA GLY A 620 -162.55 -48.01 -71.19
C GLY A 620 -161.78 -46.88 -70.49
N THR A 621 -162.48 -45.78 -70.18
CA THR A 621 -161.86 -44.63 -69.48
C THR A 621 -161.38 -45.02 -68.08
N SER A 622 -162.21 -45.72 -67.30
CA SER A 622 -161.85 -46.11 -65.92
C SER A 622 -160.60 -47.00 -65.85
N VAL A 623 -160.42 -47.92 -66.81
CA VAL A 623 -159.24 -48.80 -66.85
C VAL A 623 -157.97 -48.01 -67.18
N ALA A 624 -158.05 -47.06 -68.11
CA ALA A 624 -156.90 -46.24 -68.49
C ALA A 624 -156.47 -45.28 -67.35
N ASP A 625 -157.43 -44.72 -66.61
CA ASP A 625 -157.15 -43.87 -65.43
C ASP A 625 -156.46 -44.65 -64.31
N ALA A 626 -156.91 -45.89 -64.04
CA ALA A 626 -156.27 -46.75 -63.05
C ALA A 626 -154.80 -47.06 -63.41
N ALA A 627 -154.53 -47.34 -64.69
CA ALA A 627 -153.16 -47.57 -65.17
C ALA A 627 -152.27 -46.32 -65.03
N LYS A 628 -152.82 -45.14 -65.31
CA LYS A 628 -152.14 -43.85 -65.10
C LYS A 628 -151.76 -43.64 -63.63
N THR A 629 -152.71 -43.81 -62.71
CA THR A 629 -152.44 -43.70 -61.26
C THR A 629 -151.36 -44.67 -60.80
N GLY A 630 -151.39 -45.93 -61.28
CA GLY A 630 -150.34 -46.91 -60.98
C GLY A 630 -148.94 -46.47 -61.45
N ALA A 631 -148.85 -45.87 -62.64
CA ALA A 631 -147.59 -45.33 -63.16
C ALA A 631 -147.09 -44.12 -62.35
N GLU A 632 -147.99 -43.23 -61.94
CA GLU A 632 -147.66 -42.08 -61.08
C GLU A 632 -147.11 -42.52 -59.73
N THR A 633 -147.79 -43.45 -59.04
CA THR A 633 -147.34 -43.98 -57.75
C THR A 633 -145.98 -44.69 -57.87
N GLY A 634 -145.79 -45.50 -58.91
CA GLY A 634 -144.52 -46.18 -59.14
C GLY A 634 -143.35 -45.23 -59.39
N ALA A 635 -143.56 -44.17 -60.17
CA ALA A 635 -142.54 -43.15 -60.42
C ALA A 635 -142.19 -42.35 -59.15
N GLN A 636 -143.20 -42.01 -58.35
CA GLN A 636 -143.04 -41.33 -57.07
C GLN A 636 -142.19 -42.14 -56.08
N GLU A 637 -142.48 -43.43 -55.90
CA GLU A 637 -141.72 -44.31 -55.02
C GLU A 637 -140.29 -44.53 -55.52
N ALA A 638 -140.09 -44.68 -56.82
CA ALA A 638 -138.77 -44.87 -57.42
C ALA A 638 -137.84 -43.68 -57.19
N VAL A 639 -138.35 -42.44 -57.33
CA VAL A 639 -137.55 -41.22 -57.11
C VAL A 639 -137.14 -41.09 -55.64
N ILE A 640 -138.07 -41.30 -54.70
CA ILE A 640 -137.77 -41.21 -53.27
C ILE A 640 -136.75 -42.28 -52.85
N THR A 641 -137.00 -43.52 -53.25
CA THR A 641 -136.09 -44.65 -52.96
C THR A 641 -134.71 -44.42 -53.57
N GLY A 642 -134.64 -43.87 -54.78
CA GLY A 642 -133.38 -43.53 -55.44
C GLY A 642 -132.58 -42.46 -54.69
N ILE A 643 -133.24 -41.39 -54.23
CA ILE A 643 -132.60 -40.32 -53.45
C ILE A 643 -132.12 -40.84 -52.09
N ASP A 644 -132.95 -41.57 -51.35
CA ASP A 644 -132.57 -42.10 -50.04
C ASP A 644 -131.44 -43.14 -50.15
N SER A 645 -131.49 -44.01 -51.16
CA SER A 645 -130.40 -44.96 -51.44
C SER A 645 -129.10 -44.23 -51.78
N THR A 646 -129.18 -43.11 -52.50
CA THR A 646 -128.01 -42.27 -52.83
C THR A 646 -127.45 -41.59 -51.57
N LYS A 647 -128.30 -40.97 -50.74
CA LYS A 647 -127.89 -40.38 -49.46
C LYS A 647 -127.21 -41.41 -48.56
N LYS A 648 -127.80 -42.60 -48.44
CA LYS A 648 -127.25 -43.72 -47.68
C LYS A 648 -125.90 -44.18 -48.21
N ASN A 649 -125.77 -44.40 -49.53
CA ASN A 649 -124.51 -44.81 -50.14
C ASN A 649 -123.39 -43.79 -49.89
N ILE A 650 -123.67 -42.49 -50.01
CA ILE A 650 -122.67 -41.44 -49.73
C ILE A 650 -122.33 -41.41 -48.23
N SER A 651 -123.32 -41.53 -47.33
CA SER A 651 -123.06 -41.61 -45.88
C SER A 651 -122.23 -42.84 -45.53
N ASP A 652 -122.55 -44.00 -46.11
CA ASP A 652 -121.80 -45.24 -45.91
C ASP A 652 -120.37 -45.09 -46.42
N GLN A 653 -120.13 -44.42 -47.56
CA GLN A 653 -118.77 -44.14 -48.05
C GLN A 653 -117.98 -43.17 -47.15
N ILE A 654 -118.62 -42.15 -46.58
CA ILE A 654 -117.97 -41.22 -45.63
C ILE A 654 -117.58 -41.93 -44.33
N ASN A 655 -118.42 -42.87 -43.87
CA ASN A 655 -118.21 -43.63 -42.65
C ASN A 655 -117.46 -44.95 -42.87
N ALA A 656 -117.28 -45.38 -44.12
CA ALA A 656 -116.57 -46.59 -44.47
C ALA A 656 -115.12 -46.47 -43.99
N LYS A 657 -114.69 -47.50 -43.26
CA LYS A 657 -113.29 -47.61 -42.89
C LYS A 657 -112.49 -47.97 -44.12
N GLN A 658 -111.46 -47.18 -44.41
CA GLN A 658 -110.45 -47.57 -45.39
C GLN A 658 -109.56 -48.67 -44.82
N GLU A 659 -108.64 -49.22 -45.61
CA GLU A 659 -107.69 -50.26 -45.17
C GLU A 659 -106.89 -49.86 -43.91
N SER A 660 -106.73 -48.55 -43.67
CA SER A 660 -106.09 -47.98 -42.49
C SER A 660 -106.93 -48.04 -41.19
N GLY A 661 -108.17 -48.54 -41.25
CA GLY A 661 -109.07 -48.66 -40.10
C GLY A 661 -109.81 -47.36 -39.71
N GLU A 662 -109.57 -46.27 -40.43
CA GLU A 662 -110.15 -44.94 -40.23
C GLU A 662 -111.25 -44.66 -41.26
N SER A 663 -112.30 -43.95 -40.84
CA SER A 663 -113.23 -43.30 -41.76
C SER A 663 -112.74 -41.89 -42.10
N LEU A 664 -113.39 -41.23 -43.06
CA LEU A 664 -113.07 -39.83 -43.36
C LEU A 664 -113.30 -38.91 -42.14
N VAL A 665 -114.31 -39.22 -41.33
CA VAL A 665 -114.63 -38.51 -40.07
C VAL A 665 -113.53 -38.70 -39.01
N SER A 666 -113.11 -39.94 -38.77
CA SER A 666 -112.11 -40.23 -37.74
C SER A 666 -110.72 -39.76 -38.18
N GLY A 667 -110.39 -39.85 -39.48
CA GLY A 667 -109.18 -39.29 -40.08
C GLY A 667 -109.08 -37.77 -39.92
N ALA A 668 -110.14 -37.02 -40.22
CA ALA A 668 -110.18 -35.57 -40.03
C ALA A 668 -110.03 -35.18 -38.55
N THR A 669 -110.63 -35.95 -37.64
CA THR A 669 -110.51 -35.75 -36.19
C THR A 669 -109.07 -35.97 -35.71
N LYS A 670 -108.40 -37.04 -36.17
CA LYS A 670 -107.00 -37.31 -35.83
C LYS A 670 -106.05 -36.28 -36.40
N LEU A 671 -106.27 -35.83 -37.64
CA LEU A 671 -105.49 -34.74 -38.24
C LEU A 671 -105.63 -33.45 -37.42
N ASN A 672 -106.84 -33.15 -36.92
CA ASN A 672 -107.07 -31.99 -36.06
C ASN A 672 -106.30 -32.09 -34.73
N ALA A 673 -106.36 -33.25 -34.08
CA ALA A 673 -105.60 -33.51 -32.86
C ALA A 673 -104.09 -33.36 -33.09
N GLY A 674 -103.56 -33.92 -34.18
CA GLY A 674 -102.15 -33.78 -34.55
C GLY A 674 -101.74 -32.32 -34.83
N ALA A 675 -102.57 -31.56 -35.54
CA ALA A 675 -102.33 -30.14 -35.79
C ALA A 675 -102.31 -29.30 -34.51
N LYS A 676 -103.19 -29.61 -33.54
CA LYS A 676 -103.21 -28.94 -32.22
C LYS A 676 -101.97 -29.26 -31.40
N VAL A 677 -101.57 -30.53 -31.33
CA VAL A 677 -100.34 -30.94 -30.63
C VAL A 677 -99.12 -30.25 -31.23
N LEU A 678 -99.04 -30.16 -32.56
CA LEU A 678 -97.97 -29.41 -33.24
C LEU A 678 -97.98 -27.93 -32.83
N ALA A 679 -99.14 -27.28 -32.85
CA ALA A 679 -99.28 -25.87 -32.43
C ALA A 679 -98.89 -25.66 -30.96
N GLU A 680 -99.23 -26.59 -30.06
CA GLU A 680 -98.89 -26.53 -28.64
C GLU A 680 -97.39 -26.73 -28.36
N LYS A 681 -96.70 -27.53 -29.17
CA LYS A 681 -95.27 -27.83 -28.99
C LYS A 681 -94.32 -26.85 -29.65
N LEU A 682 -94.79 -26.04 -30.60
CA LEU A 682 -93.98 -25.03 -31.28
C LEU A 682 -93.40 -23.95 -30.34
N PRO A 683 -94.12 -23.43 -29.33
CA PRO A 683 -93.54 -22.51 -28.35
C PRO A 683 -92.38 -23.10 -27.53
N GLU A 684 -92.47 -24.38 -27.15
CA GLU A 684 -91.38 -25.07 -26.44
C GLU A 684 -90.13 -25.17 -27.34
N LEU A 685 -90.31 -25.52 -28.62
CA LEU A 685 -89.24 -25.57 -29.61
C LEU A 685 -88.63 -24.18 -29.84
N ALA A 686 -89.45 -23.15 -30.03
CA ALA A 686 -88.99 -21.77 -30.22
C ALA A 686 -88.15 -21.26 -29.05
N LYS A 687 -88.57 -21.59 -27.81
CA LYS A 687 -87.80 -21.28 -26.60
C LYS A 687 -86.46 -22.03 -26.55
N GLY A 688 -86.45 -23.32 -26.91
CA GLY A 688 -85.22 -24.11 -27.00
C GLY A 688 -84.22 -23.53 -28.01
N VAL A 689 -84.73 -23.12 -29.17
CA VAL A 689 -83.95 -22.46 -30.23
C VAL A 689 -83.40 -21.11 -29.76
N ALA A 690 -84.20 -20.29 -29.06
CA ALA A 690 -83.74 -19.03 -28.50
C ALA A 690 -82.62 -19.22 -27.45
N ASN A 691 -82.79 -20.16 -26.52
CA ASN A 691 -81.76 -20.46 -25.52
C ASN A 691 -80.45 -20.94 -26.16
N LEU A 692 -80.54 -21.77 -27.20
CA LEU A 692 -79.35 -22.24 -27.92
C LEU A 692 -78.64 -21.10 -28.66
N LYS A 693 -79.40 -20.15 -29.24
CA LYS A 693 -78.86 -18.92 -29.82
C LYS A 693 -78.13 -18.07 -28.79
N ASP A 694 -78.73 -17.86 -27.62
CA ASP A 694 -78.08 -17.10 -26.54
C ASP A 694 -76.77 -17.77 -26.12
N GLY A 695 -76.76 -19.10 -26.05
CA GLY A 695 -75.55 -19.89 -25.79
C GLY A 695 -74.47 -19.74 -26.87
N SER A 696 -74.83 -19.75 -28.16
CA SER A 696 -73.86 -19.52 -29.25
C SER A 696 -73.30 -18.10 -29.24
N SER A 697 -74.13 -17.11 -28.94
CA SER A 697 -73.71 -15.72 -28.77
C SER A 697 -72.73 -15.55 -27.59
N GLN A 698 -73.01 -16.20 -26.44
CA GLN A 698 -72.10 -16.20 -25.29
C GLN A 698 -70.76 -16.88 -25.59
N LEU A 699 -70.79 -18.02 -26.30
CA LEU A 699 -69.57 -18.73 -26.73
C LEU A 699 -68.72 -17.85 -27.65
N SER A 700 -69.35 -17.16 -28.61
CA SER A 700 -68.68 -16.24 -29.53
C SER A 700 -68.01 -15.08 -28.77
N ALA A 701 -68.73 -14.45 -27.84
CA ALA A 701 -68.18 -13.39 -26.99
C ALA A 701 -67.03 -13.87 -26.09
N GLY A 702 -67.13 -15.08 -25.54
CA GLY A 702 -66.08 -15.72 -24.76
C GLY A 702 -64.81 -15.95 -25.58
N ALA A 703 -64.95 -16.49 -26.79
CA ALA A 703 -63.83 -16.72 -27.70
C ALA A 703 -63.14 -15.40 -28.11
N ALA A 704 -63.90 -14.34 -28.38
CA ALA A 704 -63.35 -13.01 -28.66
C ALA A 704 -62.53 -12.46 -27.47
N LYS A 705 -62.99 -12.68 -26.24
CA LYS A 705 -62.26 -12.28 -25.03
C LYS A 705 -60.96 -13.06 -24.85
N LEU A 706 -60.94 -14.34 -25.19
CA LEU A 706 -59.70 -15.14 -25.17
C LEU A 706 -58.66 -14.59 -26.14
N THR A 707 -59.07 -14.26 -27.37
CA THR A 707 -58.19 -13.63 -28.38
C THR A 707 -57.61 -12.31 -27.87
N ALA A 708 -58.45 -11.41 -27.34
CA ALA A 708 -58.01 -10.10 -26.83
C ALA A 708 -57.04 -10.20 -25.63
N ASN A 709 -57.30 -11.12 -24.69
CA ASN A 709 -56.37 -11.36 -23.58
C ASN A 709 -55.01 -11.87 -24.08
N ASN A 710 -55.00 -12.67 -25.14
CA ASN A 710 -53.78 -13.23 -25.68
C ASN A 710 -52.89 -12.17 -26.34
N ASP A 711 -53.46 -11.14 -26.97
CA ASP A 711 -52.69 -10.01 -27.51
C ASP A 711 -51.85 -9.33 -26.42
N THR A 712 -52.41 -9.19 -25.21
CA THR A 712 -51.70 -8.64 -24.04
C THR A 712 -50.55 -9.55 -23.60
N LEU A 713 -50.80 -10.85 -23.50
CA LEU A 713 -49.75 -11.82 -23.14
C LEU A 713 -48.63 -11.85 -24.19
N ASN A 714 -48.97 -11.79 -25.47
CA ASN A 714 -48.01 -11.79 -26.58
C ASN A 714 -47.12 -10.53 -26.57
N ALA A 715 -47.70 -9.38 -26.25
CA ALA A 715 -46.96 -8.14 -26.03
C ALA A 715 -45.99 -8.29 -24.83
N GLY A 716 -46.45 -8.87 -23.72
CA GLY A 716 -45.61 -9.16 -22.55
C GLY A 716 -44.45 -10.12 -22.85
N ALA A 717 -44.70 -11.21 -23.56
CA ALA A 717 -43.66 -12.16 -23.99
C ALA A 717 -42.63 -11.50 -24.92
N THR A 718 -43.07 -10.60 -25.80
CA THR A 718 -42.17 -9.81 -26.67
C THR A 718 -41.30 -8.86 -25.86
N ALA A 719 -41.87 -8.14 -24.89
CA ALA A 719 -41.12 -7.25 -24.00
C ALA A 719 -40.11 -8.02 -23.14
N LEU A 720 -40.49 -9.18 -22.61
CA LEU A 720 -39.61 -10.06 -21.84
C LEU A 720 -38.42 -10.54 -22.67
N ASN A 721 -38.66 -10.97 -23.92
CA ASN A 721 -37.60 -11.38 -24.84
C ASN A 721 -36.64 -10.23 -25.18
N ALA A 722 -37.17 -9.02 -25.39
CA ALA A 722 -36.34 -7.83 -25.63
C ALA A 722 -35.48 -7.48 -24.40
N GLY A 723 -36.05 -7.52 -23.20
CA GLY A 723 -35.33 -7.30 -21.95
C GLY A 723 -34.23 -8.34 -21.70
N ALA A 724 -34.51 -9.62 -21.97
CA ALA A 724 -33.51 -10.69 -21.91
C ALA A 724 -32.36 -10.46 -22.90
N SER A 725 -32.67 -10.03 -24.11
CA SER A 725 -31.66 -9.70 -25.13
C SER A 725 -30.79 -8.50 -24.71
N GLN A 726 -31.40 -7.47 -24.11
CA GLN A 726 -30.68 -6.31 -23.60
C GLN A 726 -29.78 -6.65 -22.41
N LEU A 727 -30.25 -7.50 -21.49
CA LEU A 727 -29.44 -8.01 -20.38
C LEU A 727 -28.23 -8.78 -20.90
N SER A 728 -28.44 -9.70 -21.86
CA SER A 728 -27.36 -10.45 -22.51
C SER A 728 -26.29 -9.53 -23.12
N ALA A 729 -26.71 -8.54 -23.91
CA ALA A 729 -25.81 -7.56 -24.51
C ALA A 729 -25.03 -6.73 -23.46
N GLY A 730 -25.68 -6.35 -22.35
CA GLY A 730 -25.04 -5.67 -21.23
C GLY A 730 -23.97 -6.53 -20.56
N THR A 731 -24.27 -7.81 -20.28
CA THR A 731 -23.28 -8.75 -19.75
C THR A 731 -22.13 -9.01 -20.70
N GLN A 732 -22.38 -9.11 -22.02
CA GLN A 732 -21.31 -9.24 -23.00
C GLN A 732 -20.39 -8.02 -23.01
N SER A 733 -20.96 -6.82 -22.91
CA SER A 733 -20.19 -5.57 -22.80
C SER A 733 -19.33 -5.54 -21.54
N LEU A 734 -19.87 -6.00 -20.40
CA LEU A 734 -19.12 -6.16 -19.16
C LEU A 734 -17.96 -7.14 -19.34
N MET A 735 -18.23 -8.34 -19.88
CA MET A 735 -17.20 -9.35 -20.13
C MET A 735 -16.09 -8.85 -21.06
N ASN A 736 -16.44 -8.09 -22.09
CA ASN A 736 -15.46 -7.49 -23.00
C ASN A 736 -14.60 -6.41 -22.32
N SER A 737 -15.08 -5.78 -21.24
CA SER A 737 -14.36 -4.73 -20.50
C SER A 737 -13.43 -5.28 -19.42
N VAL A 738 -13.73 -6.46 -18.88
CA VAL A 738 -12.93 -7.08 -17.81
C VAL A 738 -11.47 -7.37 -18.21
N PRO A 739 -11.13 -7.79 -19.45
CA PRO A 739 -9.74 -7.92 -19.89
C PRO A 739 -8.93 -6.62 -19.77
N THR A 740 -9.54 -5.47 -20.10
CA THR A 740 -8.91 -4.15 -19.96
C THR A 740 -8.65 -3.83 -18.49
N LEU A 741 -9.64 -4.06 -17.62
CA LEU A 741 -9.48 -3.90 -16.17
C LEU A 741 -8.38 -4.80 -15.61
N THR A 742 -8.36 -6.08 -16.01
CA THR A 742 -7.36 -7.07 -15.60
C THR A 742 -5.96 -6.65 -16.05
N SER A 743 -5.83 -6.14 -17.27
CA SER A 743 -4.55 -5.61 -17.79
C SER A 743 -4.09 -4.38 -17.01
N GLY A 744 -4.99 -3.45 -16.68
CA GLY A 744 -4.68 -2.27 -15.86
C GLY A 744 -4.24 -2.63 -14.45
N ILE A 745 -4.89 -3.61 -13.82
CA ILE A 745 -4.48 -4.16 -12.52
C ILE A 745 -3.08 -4.77 -12.62
N LYS A 746 -2.82 -5.56 -13.68
CA LYS A 746 -1.49 -6.15 -13.90
C LYS A 746 -0.40 -5.08 -14.02
N GLN A 747 -0.65 -4.00 -14.77
CA GLN A 747 0.30 -2.89 -14.88
C GLN A 747 0.59 -2.24 -13.52
N LEU A 748 -0.44 -2.06 -12.69
CA LEU A 748 -0.27 -1.53 -11.33
C LEU A 748 0.52 -2.49 -10.42
N VAL A 749 0.30 -3.81 -10.52
CA VAL A 749 1.09 -4.82 -9.79
C VAL A 749 2.54 -4.78 -10.24
N ASP A 750 2.80 -4.80 -11.54
CA ASP A 750 4.16 -4.76 -12.10
C ASP A 750 4.90 -3.48 -11.67
N GLY A 751 4.23 -2.32 -11.69
CA GLY A 751 4.76 -1.05 -11.20
C GLY A 751 5.04 -1.05 -9.70
N SER A 752 4.14 -1.63 -8.89
CA SER A 752 4.33 -1.75 -7.44
C SER A 752 5.53 -2.65 -7.10
N ASN A 753 5.69 -3.75 -7.82
CA ASN A 753 6.84 -4.64 -7.66
C ASN A 753 8.15 -3.95 -8.06
N THR A 754 8.12 -3.13 -9.11
CA THR A 754 9.28 -2.31 -9.54
C THR A 754 9.66 -1.29 -8.46
N LEU A 755 8.67 -0.63 -7.84
CA LEU A 755 8.89 0.31 -6.74
C LEU A 755 9.52 -0.38 -5.52
N VAL A 756 9.02 -1.56 -5.13
CA VAL A 756 9.62 -2.37 -4.05
C VAL A 756 11.07 -2.73 -4.37
N ALA A 757 11.35 -3.17 -5.60
CA ALA A 757 12.70 -3.53 -6.03
C ALA A 757 13.65 -2.32 -5.99
N ASN A 758 13.23 -1.17 -6.52
CA ASN A 758 14.03 0.07 -6.48
C ASN A 758 14.27 0.55 -5.04
N ASN A 759 13.30 0.35 -4.15
CA ASN A 759 13.45 0.77 -2.76
C ASN A 759 14.44 -0.10 -1.97
N ALA A 760 14.64 -1.36 -2.37
CA ALA A 760 15.73 -2.19 -1.83
C ALA A 760 17.11 -1.57 -2.13
N GLN A 761 17.29 -1.02 -3.33
CA GLN A 761 18.52 -0.34 -3.73
C GLN A 761 18.72 0.97 -2.96
N LEU A 762 17.65 1.77 -2.75
CA LEU A 762 17.70 2.96 -1.90
C LEU A 762 18.05 2.62 -0.44
N ASN A 763 17.44 1.57 0.11
CA ASN A 763 17.70 1.15 1.48
C ASN A 763 19.15 0.65 1.66
N SER A 764 19.70 -0.02 0.64
CA SER A 764 21.12 -0.37 0.59
C SER A 764 22.00 0.88 0.59
N GLY A 765 21.70 1.89 -0.24
CA GLY A 765 22.44 3.15 -0.28
C GLY A 765 22.38 3.93 1.03
N ALA A 766 21.20 3.97 1.69
CA ALA A 766 21.05 4.58 3.00
C ALA A 766 21.86 3.84 4.08
N SER A 767 21.98 2.51 3.98
CA SER A 767 22.83 1.71 4.87
C SER A 767 24.31 2.00 4.65
N GLN A 768 24.76 2.09 3.40
CA GLN A 768 26.14 2.49 3.08
C GLN A 768 26.46 3.90 3.60
N LEU A 769 25.50 4.83 3.52
CA LEU A 769 25.67 6.18 4.05
C LEU A 769 25.77 6.18 5.59
N ALA A 770 24.98 5.34 6.28
CA ALA A 770 25.07 5.16 7.73
C ALA A 770 26.45 4.60 8.13
N ASP A 771 26.91 3.55 7.45
CA ASP A 771 28.21 2.93 7.69
C ASP A 771 29.36 3.93 7.48
N GLY A 772 29.33 4.67 6.36
CA GLY A 772 30.32 5.72 6.06
C GLY A 772 30.31 6.84 7.11
N THR A 773 29.13 7.24 7.59
CA THR A 773 29.02 8.23 8.67
C THR A 773 29.65 7.72 9.96
N ASN A 774 29.40 6.46 10.33
CA ASN A 774 30.00 5.85 11.52
C ASN A 774 31.53 5.76 11.41
N GLN A 775 32.07 5.47 10.22
CA GLN A 775 33.52 5.50 9.99
C GLN A 775 34.12 6.90 10.19
N ILE A 776 33.45 7.94 9.67
CA ILE A 776 33.90 9.32 9.87
C ILE A 776 33.83 9.71 11.35
N VAL A 777 32.75 9.37 12.06
CA VAL A 777 32.65 9.60 13.51
C VAL A 777 33.82 8.95 14.25
N SER A 778 34.13 7.68 13.96
CA SER A 778 35.26 6.99 14.57
C SER A 778 36.60 7.68 14.26
N GLY A 779 36.80 8.21 13.05
CA GLY A 779 37.99 8.96 12.69
C GLY A 779 38.09 10.30 13.42
N VAL A 780 36.97 11.01 13.58
CA VAL A 780 36.89 12.26 14.35
C VAL A 780 37.17 11.99 15.83
N ASP A 781 36.69 10.89 16.40
CA ASP A 781 36.98 10.49 17.79
C ASP A 781 38.49 10.26 18.02
N GLN A 782 39.14 9.57 17.07
CA GLN A 782 40.59 9.35 17.11
C GLN A 782 41.34 10.68 17.02
N LEU A 783 40.94 11.57 16.11
CA LEU A 783 41.59 12.86 15.93
C LEU A 783 41.38 13.77 17.14
N THR A 784 40.19 13.73 17.75
CA THR A 784 39.88 14.46 19.00
C THR A 784 40.78 13.99 20.13
N THR A 785 40.92 12.67 20.28
CA THR A 785 41.81 12.05 21.28
C THR A 785 43.27 12.45 21.06
N GLY A 786 43.74 12.41 19.80
CA GLY A 786 45.08 12.83 19.43
C GLY A 786 45.35 14.32 19.67
N SER A 787 44.40 15.18 19.31
CA SER A 787 44.48 16.64 19.55
C SER A 787 44.57 16.95 21.03
N LYS A 788 43.76 16.28 21.86
CA LYS A 788 43.78 16.45 23.31
C LYS A 788 45.11 15.99 23.92
N THR A 789 45.62 14.84 23.47
CA THR A 789 46.93 14.33 23.91
C THR A 789 48.05 15.31 23.55
N LEU A 790 48.02 15.89 22.35
CA LEU A 790 48.98 16.89 21.92
C LEU A 790 48.87 18.18 22.74
N SER A 791 47.65 18.64 23.03
CA SER A 791 47.39 19.80 23.90
C SER A 791 47.98 19.58 25.30
N GLU A 792 47.68 18.44 25.93
CA GLU A 792 48.22 18.07 27.25
C GLU A 792 49.76 18.04 27.24
N GLY A 793 50.37 17.51 26.18
CA GLY A 793 51.82 17.51 26.01
C GLY A 793 52.41 18.91 25.80
N ALA A 794 51.75 19.77 25.03
CA ALA A 794 52.17 21.15 24.80
C ALA A 794 52.08 22.01 26.07
N HIS A 795 51.02 21.85 26.87
CA HIS A 795 50.92 22.43 28.20
C HIS A 795 52.03 21.95 29.12
N THR A 796 52.27 20.63 29.17
CA THR A 796 53.33 20.04 30.00
C THR A 796 54.71 20.60 29.64
N LEU A 797 54.99 20.75 28.34
CA LEU A 797 56.25 21.35 27.88
C LEU A 797 56.34 22.83 28.26
N ALA A 798 55.28 23.61 28.06
CA ALA A 798 55.25 25.01 28.45
C ALA A 798 55.52 25.19 29.96
N ASP A 799 54.85 24.40 30.80
CA ASP A 799 55.05 24.40 32.26
C ASP A 799 56.47 23.95 32.64
N GLY A 800 57.00 22.93 31.96
CA GLY A 800 58.38 22.47 32.15
C GLY A 800 59.42 23.53 31.78
N MET A 801 59.18 24.33 30.75
CA MET A 801 60.06 25.44 30.36
C MET A 801 60.02 26.59 31.35
N VAL A 802 58.86 26.88 31.97
CA VAL A 802 58.77 27.79 33.12
C VAL A 802 59.68 27.30 34.24
N GLN A 803 59.53 26.02 34.62
CA GLN A 803 60.36 25.44 35.67
C GLN A 803 61.85 25.47 35.32
N PHE A 804 62.24 25.14 34.08
CA PHE A 804 63.63 25.17 33.64
C PHE A 804 64.23 26.58 33.71
N ASN A 805 63.48 27.61 33.32
CA ASN A 805 63.91 29.00 33.39
C ASN A 805 64.06 29.47 34.85
N GLU A 806 63.06 29.20 35.68
CA GLU A 806 63.04 29.61 37.10
C GLU A 806 64.05 28.85 37.95
N GLU A 807 64.12 27.53 37.79
CA GLU A 807 64.90 26.67 38.68
C GLU A 807 66.28 26.31 38.15
N GLY A 808 66.52 26.43 36.84
CA GLY A 808 67.78 26.14 36.17
C GLY A 808 68.55 27.41 35.84
N ILE A 809 68.08 28.14 34.83
CA ILE A 809 68.81 29.27 34.23
C ILE A 809 69.01 30.40 35.25
N ASN A 810 67.94 30.87 35.90
CA ASN A 810 68.04 31.96 36.88
C ASN A 810 68.97 31.60 38.06
N LYS A 811 68.97 30.32 38.51
CA LYS A 811 69.85 29.88 39.60
C LYS A 811 71.33 29.86 39.21
N ILE A 812 71.66 29.60 37.94
CA ILE A 812 73.03 29.67 37.43
C ILE A 812 73.48 31.13 37.35
N LEU A 813 72.61 32.01 36.84
CA LEU A 813 72.85 33.45 36.77
C LEU A 813 73.14 34.04 38.18
N ASP A 814 72.36 33.64 39.19
CA ASP A 814 72.54 34.07 40.59
C ASP A 814 73.85 33.56 41.22
N ALA A 815 74.34 32.39 40.81
CA ALA A 815 75.59 31.84 41.31
C ALA A 815 76.81 32.55 40.70
N TYR A 816 76.76 32.85 39.40
CA TYR A 816 77.81 33.55 38.68
C TYR A 816 77.98 35.00 39.17
N ASN A 817 76.90 35.78 39.21
CA ASN A 817 76.93 37.19 39.63
C ASN A 817 77.28 37.39 41.12
N GLY A 818 77.05 36.38 41.95
CA GLY A 818 77.23 36.48 43.40
C GLY A 818 78.65 36.27 43.90
N ASP A 819 79.21 35.07 43.67
CA ASP A 819 80.43 34.64 44.37
C ASP A 819 81.69 34.64 43.49
N LEU A 820 81.53 34.47 42.16
CA LEU A 820 82.65 34.24 41.25
C LEU A 820 83.27 35.54 40.74
N LYS A 821 82.44 36.48 40.27
CA LYS A 821 82.88 37.78 39.76
C LYS A 821 83.65 38.62 40.81
N PRO A 822 83.22 38.69 42.09
CA PRO A 822 83.97 39.46 43.10
C PRO A 822 85.36 38.88 43.44
N PHE A 823 85.58 37.59 43.20
CA PHE A 823 86.86 36.92 43.46
C PHE A 823 87.89 37.20 42.35
N THR A 824 87.47 37.17 41.07
CA THR A 824 88.34 37.51 39.94
C THR A 824 88.82 38.96 40.01
N ASP A 825 87.92 39.88 40.41
CA ASP A 825 88.25 41.30 40.54
C ASP A 825 89.26 41.57 41.68
N LYS A 826 89.34 40.69 42.70
CA LYS A 826 90.34 40.77 43.78
C LYS A 826 91.70 40.22 43.39
N LEU A 827 91.73 39.13 42.64
CA LEU A 827 92.97 38.52 42.16
C LEU A 827 93.76 39.52 41.30
N GLN A 828 93.06 40.25 40.42
CA GLN A 828 93.68 41.28 39.59
C GLN A 828 94.33 42.38 40.45
N ALA A 829 93.64 42.87 41.47
CA ALA A 829 94.18 43.88 42.39
C ALA A 829 95.46 43.42 43.13
N VAL A 830 95.58 42.14 43.51
CA VAL A 830 96.80 41.64 44.15
C VAL A 830 98.00 41.61 43.18
N ILE A 831 97.76 41.37 41.90
CA ILE A 831 98.78 41.42 40.85
C ILE A 831 99.24 42.87 40.66
N ASP A 832 98.28 43.79 40.51
CA ASP A 832 98.54 45.22 40.32
C ASP A 832 99.40 45.79 41.47
N ALA A 833 99.07 45.46 42.72
CA ALA A 833 99.83 45.87 43.90
C ALA A 833 101.27 45.35 43.93
N GLY A 834 101.53 44.19 43.32
CA GLY A 834 102.89 43.68 43.21
C GLY A 834 103.70 44.36 42.11
N GLU A 835 103.07 44.75 40.99
CA GLU A 835 103.76 45.55 39.96
C GLU A 835 104.20 46.93 40.50
N GLU A 836 103.52 47.48 41.52
CA GLU A 836 103.92 48.76 42.13
C GLU A 836 105.21 48.70 42.98
N TYR A 837 105.61 47.54 43.51
CA TYR A 837 106.80 47.41 44.38
C TYR A 837 108.07 47.02 43.59
N GLN A 838 108.92 48.02 43.30
CA GLN A 838 110.04 47.87 42.38
C GLN A 838 111.44 47.85 43.04
N THR A 839 111.69 48.64 44.10
CA THR A 839 113.01 48.75 44.79
C THR A 839 112.86 49.05 46.28
N TYR A 840 113.93 48.82 47.04
CA TYR A 840 114.10 49.13 48.46
C TYR A 840 114.87 50.43 48.69
N SER A 841 115.95 50.70 47.93
CA SER A 841 116.78 51.91 48.12
C SER A 841 116.30 53.15 47.36
N ALA A 842 115.08 53.12 46.83
CA ALA A 842 114.57 54.03 45.80
C ALA A 842 115.13 53.76 44.39
N ILE A 843 114.46 54.32 43.38
CA ILE A 843 114.77 54.17 41.96
C ILE A 843 114.53 55.49 41.23
N ALA A 844 115.29 55.76 40.16
CA ALA A 844 115.08 56.96 39.37
C ALA A 844 113.83 56.86 38.49
N ASP A 845 113.18 58.00 38.23
CA ASP A 845 111.98 58.07 37.39
C ASP A 845 112.21 57.44 36.00
N GLY A 846 111.31 56.53 35.61
CA GLY A 846 111.34 55.85 34.32
C GLY A 846 112.32 54.67 34.22
N GLN A 847 112.96 54.28 35.33
CA GLN A 847 113.72 53.02 35.42
C GLN A 847 112.86 51.90 35.98
N THR A 848 113.10 50.68 35.52
CA THR A 848 112.52 49.46 36.07
C THR A 848 113.43 48.85 37.13
N GLY A 849 112.85 48.39 38.23
CA GLY A 849 113.59 47.89 39.39
C GLY A 849 113.34 46.42 39.63
N SER A 850 114.37 45.71 40.08
CA SER A 850 114.21 44.40 40.67
C SER A 850 114.90 44.37 42.02
N VAL A 851 114.17 43.96 43.05
CA VAL A 851 114.73 43.81 44.38
C VAL A 851 114.56 42.39 44.90
N LYS A 852 115.65 41.87 45.47
CA LYS A 852 115.65 40.65 46.27
C LYS A 852 116.23 40.94 47.65
N PHE A 853 115.59 40.39 48.67
CA PHE A 853 116.08 40.46 50.04
C PHE A 853 116.68 39.12 50.40
N ILE A 854 117.86 39.15 51.02
CA ILE A 854 118.64 37.98 51.36
C ILE A 854 118.96 38.08 52.85
N TYR A 855 118.17 37.38 53.64
CA TYR A 855 118.48 37.18 55.05
C TYR A 855 119.61 36.17 55.17
N LYS A 856 120.75 36.57 55.74
CA LYS A 856 121.83 35.68 56.15
C LYS A 856 121.79 35.58 57.68
N LEU A 857 121.46 34.40 58.20
CA LEU A 857 121.46 34.14 59.63
C LEU A 857 122.85 33.76 60.11
N ALA A 858 123.16 34.10 61.36
CA ALA A 858 124.38 33.64 62.02
C ALA A 858 124.41 32.10 62.10
N SER A 859 125.60 31.52 61.90
CA SER A 859 125.82 30.07 62.02
C SER A 859 125.60 29.60 63.46
N ILE A 860 125.21 28.33 63.61
CA ILE A 860 125.16 27.63 64.90
C ILE A 860 126.15 26.47 64.82
N ASP A 861 127.35 26.68 65.36
CA ASP A 861 128.46 25.72 65.29
C ASP A 861 128.66 24.97 66.63
N ALA A 862 129.00 23.68 66.56
CA ALA A 862 129.31 22.88 67.76
C ALA A 862 130.64 23.31 68.40
N LYS A 863 130.69 23.46 69.73
CA LYS A 863 131.93 23.83 70.45
C LYS A 863 133.00 22.73 70.33
N ALA A 864 134.23 23.10 69.98
CA ALA A 864 135.36 22.17 69.91
C ALA A 864 135.69 21.56 71.28
N ASP A 865 135.65 20.23 71.39
CA ASP A 865 136.02 19.50 72.61
C ASP A 865 137.55 19.51 72.79
N SER A 866 138.02 20.26 73.79
CA SER A 866 139.39 20.16 74.29
C SER A 866 139.51 18.94 75.22
N ASP A 867 139.67 17.74 74.64
CA ASP A 867 140.40 16.58 75.19
C ASP A 867 140.13 15.31 74.36
N LYS A 868 140.73 15.22 73.17
CA LYS A 868 141.38 14.00 72.63
C LYS A 868 142.10 14.22 71.31
#